data_AF-A0A2R7KTA6-F1
#
_entry.id   AF-A0A2R7KTA6-F1
#
_cell.length_a   1.000
_cell.length_b   1.000
_cell.length_c   1.000
_cell.angle_alpha   90.00
_cell.angle_beta   90.00
_cell.angle_gamma   90.00
#
_symmetry.space_group_name_H-M   'P 1'
#
loop_
_entity.id
_entity.type
_entity.pdbx_description
1 polymer ?
#
loop_
_entity_poly.entity_id
_entity_poly.type
_entity_poly.pdbx_seq_one_letter_code
_entity_poly.pdbx_strand_id
1 'polypeptide(L)'
;MKFIRILLTRTSGLCALMFLSCGFQSAAQTWMTGFACRKKITFNKNKIEGKPVKLPGGQETSGLLNFPVLISLEGPELKFEGDYFDPKISNANGLDIAFADATAPAIALNMQLDHYDPVAGKITCWVQLPFLASRESITAPSAVYFYYSASILHNPDGAAAQEIWRADYNMFTHLNEGNEGKIGQGMFLNGSSTEKRLSENTGTEFLLSAWILTDRTGVEQMVMTNESAGKGGYQLKLIASGNLVLEGFYGALPSWSLNSSAALSPGAWHYVAAKVVSGEARLYIDGATVASKSSVNIRLGIGGQVLLGVSKQNSLYLSGKLDEVRIGKTIRTLEWIKTEYENQNNPAGFCSIGTTEFSPQTTPSIFTFVGVKNSLWDEPVNWDKGIIPPDHSNIRIKEGKTVELRKDVVLNKLLLEQNSALYLYAGLELEQYAELQVNSGMFSGATGDIVFKLKGNLENNGEISLTGGGNKMVFSGGTSKIRVSGAGKASISILELDRLFLADEVNLEGGLYIQNFIRLIRGRLYTNGRLTLLTTANRAAALAPVENLEEVEILGDVQAQCFIAGGFPLPSSGRGWRLLSSPVCNPNLQYGFEALKRSVFITGQGGVLNGFDPSPNNAATLYSHDQQLPGMLAQKYLPIPNMHTLLPVGRGFFLFSRGDRTVPGAYSQQIQNPPFSSADSYIMTYTGRLFTGRLTITVYNEDRGQEGDGFNLLGNPYAASIRWGSIYKENIGPYVWLYDPLNASYKVSDDPDEVIPAGSGFFIKVLNGFKSGVIVFNEDCKVNYR
;
A
#
# COMPACT_ATOMS: atom_id res chain seq x y z
N MET A 1 23.65 -71.73 10.84
CA MET A 1 25.01 -72.17 10.42
C MET A 1 25.36 -71.47 9.12
N LYS A 2 26.56 -70.87 9.08
CA LYS A 2 27.44 -70.41 7.97
C LYS A 2 26.87 -70.47 6.53
N PHE A 3 26.75 -69.33 5.84
CA PHE A 3 27.79 -68.61 5.04
C PHE A 3 28.27 -69.31 3.74
N ILE A 4 27.84 -68.70 2.62
CA ILE A 4 28.58 -68.31 1.38
C ILE A 4 29.24 -69.39 0.49
N ARG A 5 28.94 -69.30 -0.83
CA ARG A 5 29.85 -69.23 -2.03
C ARG A 5 29.13 -69.88 -3.25
N ILE A 6 29.23 -69.49 -4.53
CA ILE A 6 29.92 -68.45 -5.33
C ILE A 6 29.43 -68.62 -6.78
N LEU A 7 29.25 -67.50 -7.53
CA LEU A 7 29.59 -67.20 -8.95
C LEU A 7 29.44 -68.31 -10.04
N LEU A 8 28.81 -68.08 -11.21
CA LEU A 8 29.25 -67.33 -12.43
C LEU A 8 28.14 -67.62 -13.49
N THR A 9 27.63 -66.75 -14.36
CA THR A 9 28.14 -66.06 -15.59
C THR A 9 26.85 -65.75 -16.40
N ARG A 10 26.66 -64.73 -17.26
CA ARG A 10 27.47 -64.03 -18.26
C ARG A 10 26.62 -62.86 -18.84
N THR A 11 27.25 -61.71 -19.11
CA THR A 11 27.13 -60.78 -20.29
C THR A 11 25.74 -60.51 -20.88
N SER A 12 25.27 -59.31 -21.27
CA SER A 12 25.77 -57.95 -21.61
C SER A 12 24.50 -57.28 -22.21
N GLY A 13 24.12 -56.02 -22.08
CA GLY A 13 24.78 -54.74 -21.91
C GLY A 13 23.77 -53.66 -22.34
N LEU A 14 23.72 -52.52 -21.65
CA LEU A 14 23.38 -51.21 -22.22
C LEU A 14 23.82 -50.17 -21.18
N CYS A 15 24.79 -49.34 -21.56
CA CYS A 15 25.36 -48.30 -20.72
C CYS A 15 24.39 -47.12 -20.60
N ALA A 16 23.98 -46.80 -19.38
CA ALA A 16 23.60 -45.44 -18.98
C ALA A 16 24.54 -45.04 -17.85
N LEU A 17 25.49 -44.15 -18.15
CA LEU A 17 26.31 -43.48 -17.15
C LEU A 17 25.42 -42.60 -16.28
N MET A 18 25.09 -43.06 -15.07
CA MET A 18 24.79 -42.14 -13.97
C MET A 18 26.12 -41.73 -13.33
N PHE A 19 26.59 -40.53 -13.69
CA PHE A 19 27.49 -39.80 -12.80
C PHE A 19 26.71 -39.48 -11.52
N LEU A 20 27.04 -40.15 -10.41
CA LEU A 20 26.74 -39.62 -9.09
C LEU A 20 27.58 -38.35 -8.91
N SER A 21 27.05 -37.22 -9.37
CA SER A 21 27.36 -35.95 -8.73
C SER A 21 26.74 -36.02 -7.34
N CYS A 22 27.58 -36.21 -6.32
CA CYS A 22 27.24 -35.89 -4.95
C CYS A 22 27.04 -34.37 -4.88
N GLY A 23 25.88 -33.93 -5.37
CA GLY A 23 25.40 -32.58 -5.21
C GLY A 23 25.00 -32.45 -3.75
N PHE A 24 25.67 -31.55 -3.04
CA PHE A 24 25.06 -30.90 -1.89
C PHE A 24 23.76 -30.26 -2.39
N GLN A 25 22.65 -30.99 -2.29
CA GLN A 25 21.33 -30.36 -2.22
C GLN A 25 21.36 -29.56 -0.91
N SER A 26 21.65 -28.26 -0.99
CA SER A 26 21.21 -27.37 0.07
C SER A 26 19.69 -27.50 0.10
N ALA A 27 19.15 -28.18 1.11
CA ALA A 27 17.73 -28.13 1.37
C ALA A 27 17.36 -26.64 1.40
N ALA A 28 16.43 -26.21 0.54
CA ALA A 28 15.85 -24.88 0.63
C ALA A 28 15.34 -24.74 2.06
N GLN A 29 16.02 -23.92 2.87
CA GLN A 29 15.63 -23.76 4.26
C GLN A 29 14.22 -23.17 4.27
N THR A 30 13.31 -23.83 4.95
CA THR A 30 11.94 -23.36 5.14
C THR A 30 11.93 -21.93 5.73
N TRP A 31 10.94 -21.13 5.34
CA TRP A 31 10.86 -19.70 5.63
C TRP A 31 9.47 -19.33 6.17
N MET A 32 9.37 -18.31 7.01
CA MET A 32 8.09 -17.84 7.55
C MET A 32 7.33 -17.00 6.51
N THR A 33 6.13 -17.44 6.13
CA THR A 33 5.29 -16.74 5.15
C THR A 33 5.06 -15.28 5.53
N GLY A 34 5.19 -14.38 4.55
CA GLY A 34 4.90 -12.95 4.72
C GLY A 34 6.08 -12.06 5.13
N PHE A 35 7.26 -12.63 5.39
CA PHE A 35 8.48 -11.88 5.72
C PHE A 35 9.51 -11.94 4.60
N ALA A 36 10.15 -10.81 4.27
CA ALA A 36 11.12 -10.75 3.18
C ALA A 36 12.58 -10.89 3.63
N CYS A 37 12.89 -10.54 4.89
CA CYS A 37 14.24 -10.55 5.42
C CYS A 37 14.30 -11.33 6.73
N ARG A 38 15.45 -11.96 7.01
CA ARG A 38 15.74 -12.50 8.34
C ARG A 38 17.22 -12.35 8.72
N LYS A 39 17.52 -12.41 10.00
CA LYS A 39 18.89 -12.55 10.53
C LYS A 39 18.93 -13.72 11.50
N LYS A 40 19.97 -14.57 11.41
CA LYS A 40 20.19 -15.62 12.38
C LYS A 40 20.80 -15.05 13.66
N ILE A 41 20.20 -15.31 14.81
CA ILE A 41 20.72 -14.95 16.13
C ILE A 41 21.17 -16.23 16.81
N THR A 42 22.45 -16.32 17.17
CA THR A 42 23.04 -17.50 17.82
C THR A 42 23.42 -17.14 19.25
N PHE A 43 22.87 -17.85 20.24
CA PHE A 43 23.14 -17.54 21.65
C PHE A 43 24.50 -18.08 22.09
N ASN A 44 25.22 -17.29 22.90
CA ASN A 44 26.52 -17.68 23.40
C ASN A 44 26.38 -18.63 24.58
N LYS A 45 26.59 -19.93 24.34
CA LYS A 45 26.54 -20.97 25.38
C LYS A 45 27.35 -20.65 26.63
N ASN A 46 28.50 -19.98 26.48
CA ASN A 46 29.38 -19.64 27.62
C ASN A 46 28.77 -18.61 28.58
N LYS A 47 27.69 -17.93 28.18
CA LYS A 47 26.91 -17.00 29.00
C LYS A 47 25.67 -17.64 29.63
N ILE A 48 25.43 -18.92 29.37
CA ILE A 48 24.23 -19.65 29.80
C ILE A 48 24.64 -20.74 30.78
N GLU A 49 24.09 -20.65 31.99
CA GLU A 49 24.18 -21.70 33.01
C GLU A 49 22.92 -22.56 32.91
N GLY A 50 23.05 -23.86 33.13
CA GLY A 50 21.90 -24.76 33.06
C GLY A 50 22.13 -26.06 33.80
N LYS A 51 21.06 -26.81 34.02
CA LYS A 51 21.10 -28.14 34.62
C LYS A 51 20.79 -29.21 33.57
N PRO A 52 21.13 -30.49 33.84
CA PRO A 52 20.65 -31.61 33.04
C PRO A 52 19.12 -31.58 32.93
N VAL A 53 18.63 -31.61 31.69
CA VAL A 53 17.23 -31.69 31.30
C VAL A 53 17.07 -32.76 30.22
N LYS A 54 15.91 -33.42 30.22
CA LYS A 54 15.54 -34.40 29.21
C LYS A 54 14.72 -33.70 28.12
N LEU A 55 15.21 -33.72 26.89
CA LEU A 55 14.50 -33.15 25.75
C LEU A 55 13.33 -34.06 25.32
N PRO A 56 12.34 -33.55 24.56
CA PRO A 56 11.22 -34.36 24.04
C PRO A 56 11.66 -35.60 23.24
N GLY A 57 12.84 -35.57 22.61
CA GLY A 57 13.45 -36.71 21.91
C GLY A 57 14.14 -37.74 22.81
N GLY A 58 14.07 -37.60 24.14
CA GLY A 58 14.63 -38.52 25.12
C GLY A 58 16.11 -38.32 25.46
N GLN A 59 16.83 -37.49 24.70
CA GLN A 59 18.23 -37.14 24.95
C GLN A 59 18.37 -36.25 26.20
N GLU A 60 19.31 -36.58 27.06
CA GLU A 60 19.69 -35.76 28.21
C GLU A 60 20.81 -34.79 27.81
N THR A 61 20.65 -33.52 28.18
CA THR A 61 21.62 -32.44 27.91
C THR A 61 21.48 -31.35 28.97
N SER A 62 22.40 -30.39 29.05
CA SER A 62 22.29 -29.26 29.99
C SER A 62 21.65 -28.03 29.32
N GLY A 63 20.80 -27.29 30.03
CA GLY A 63 20.18 -26.06 29.53
C GLY A 63 18.98 -25.60 30.35
N LEU A 64 18.22 -24.67 29.79
CA LEU A 64 16.99 -24.11 30.38
C LEU A 64 15.81 -24.34 29.42
N LEU A 65 14.65 -24.73 29.96
CA LEU A 65 13.41 -24.93 29.20
C LEU A 65 12.50 -23.71 29.33
N ASN A 66 11.80 -23.36 28.25
CA ASN A 66 10.84 -22.24 28.19
C ASN A 66 11.41 -20.93 28.74
N PHE A 67 12.65 -20.62 28.39
CA PHE A 67 13.35 -19.44 28.90
C PHE A 67 12.98 -18.19 28.08
N PRO A 68 12.46 -17.11 28.71
CA PRO A 68 12.22 -15.84 28.03
C PRO A 68 13.55 -15.09 27.88
N VAL A 69 14.12 -15.12 26.69
CA VAL A 69 15.35 -14.39 26.39
C VAL A 69 15.02 -12.96 25.97
N LEU A 70 15.78 -12.00 26.47
CA LEU A 70 15.81 -10.64 25.96
C LEU A 70 16.74 -10.55 24.76
N ILE A 71 16.22 -10.08 23.64
CA ILE A 71 16.99 -9.78 22.43
C ILE A 71 16.93 -8.27 22.20
N SER A 72 18.09 -7.66 22.03
CA SER A 72 18.21 -6.27 21.61
C SER A 72 18.97 -6.21 20.29
N LEU A 73 18.34 -5.60 19.28
CA LEU A 73 18.87 -5.46 17.93
C LEU A 73 18.94 -3.97 17.60
N GLU A 74 20.01 -3.57 16.93
CA GLU A 74 20.18 -2.20 16.44
C GLU A 74 20.79 -2.25 15.05
N GLY A 75 20.23 -1.46 14.13
CA GLY A 75 20.72 -1.39 12.75
C GLY A 75 19.93 -0.41 11.90
N PRO A 76 20.54 0.13 10.83
CA PRO A 76 19.86 1.04 9.92
C PRO A 76 18.62 0.40 9.26
N GLU A 77 18.61 -0.92 9.05
CA GLU A 77 17.47 -1.66 8.52
C GLU A 77 16.27 -1.75 9.49
N LEU A 78 16.42 -1.32 10.73
CA LEU A 78 15.33 -1.33 11.70
C LEU A 78 14.70 0.05 11.88
N LYS A 79 15.18 1.07 11.14
CA LYS A 79 14.58 2.39 11.17
C LYS A 79 13.24 2.40 10.45
N PHE A 80 12.29 3.17 10.98
CA PHE A 80 11.04 3.44 10.28
C PHE A 80 11.28 4.57 9.29
N GLU A 81 11.13 4.27 8.01
CA GLU A 81 11.38 5.23 6.92
C GLU A 81 10.14 5.31 6.03
N GLY A 82 9.02 5.78 6.60
CA GLY A 82 7.67 5.71 6.01
C GLY A 82 7.50 6.21 4.56
N ASP A 83 8.44 7.03 4.04
CA ASP A 83 8.45 7.56 2.66
C ASP A 83 9.63 7.03 1.82
N TYR A 84 10.42 6.10 2.34
CA TYR A 84 11.57 5.55 1.64
C TYR A 84 11.15 4.48 0.65
N PHE A 85 11.92 4.33 -0.41
CA PHE A 85 11.62 3.39 -1.49
C PHE A 85 11.64 1.92 -1.03
N ASP A 86 12.29 1.59 0.09
CA ASP A 86 12.40 0.22 0.62
C ASP A 86 12.49 0.19 2.16
N PRO A 87 11.40 0.55 2.87
CA PRO A 87 11.40 0.53 4.33
C PRO A 87 11.39 -0.93 4.78
N LYS A 88 12.45 -1.32 5.50
CA LYS A 88 12.58 -2.67 6.09
C LYS A 88 11.72 -2.84 7.34
N ILE A 89 11.34 -1.73 7.96
CA ILE A 89 10.27 -1.60 8.95
C ILE A 89 9.25 -0.59 8.42
N SER A 90 8.07 -1.10 8.13
CA SER A 90 6.95 -0.38 7.50
C SER A 90 5.93 0.13 8.51
N ASN A 91 6.01 -0.35 9.76
CA ASN A 91 5.16 0.09 10.85
C ASN A 91 5.94 1.01 11.80
N ALA A 92 5.43 2.22 12.06
CA ALA A 92 6.09 3.19 12.95
C ALA A 92 6.29 2.70 14.39
N ASN A 93 5.55 1.66 14.80
CA ASN A 93 5.67 1.02 16.12
C ASN A 93 6.45 -0.31 16.07
N GLY A 94 7.08 -0.67 14.93
CA GLY A 94 7.94 -1.85 14.80
C GLY A 94 7.19 -3.18 14.91
N LEU A 95 5.90 -3.19 14.55
CA LEU A 95 5.05 -4.37 14.69
C LEU A 95 5.24 -5.40 13.57
N ASP A 96 5.95 -5.10 12.49
CA ASP A 96 6.16 -6.00 11.34
C ASP A 96 7.40 -6.91 11.48
N ILE A 97 7.54 -7.52 12.66
CA ILE A 97 8.65 -8.41 13.02
C ILE A 97 8.17 -9.74 13.61
N ALA A 98 9.01 -10.77 13.55
CA ALA A 98 8.75 -12.06 14.20
C ALA A 98 10.05 -12.78 14.57
N PHE A 99 9.96 -13.79 15.43
CA PHE A 99 11.05 -14.73 15.70
C PHE A 99 10.62 -16.17 15.42
N ALA A 100 11.53 -17.03 14.99
CA ALA A 100 11.32 -18.47 14.86
C ALA A 100 12.53 -19.25 15.36
N ASP A 101 12.33 -20.46 15.86
CA ASP A 101 13.44 -21.37 16.16
C ASP A 101 14.21 -21.70 14.88
N ALA A 102 15.55 -21.71 14.91
CA ALA A 102 16.35 -22.02 13.73
C ALA A 102 16.12 -23.46 13.20
N THR A 103 15.62 -24.37 14.04
CA THR A 103 15.22 -25.74 13.68
C THR A 103 13.80 -25.83 13.13
N ALA A 104 12.97 -24.82 13.37
CA ALA A 104 11.58 -24.71 12.89
C ALA A 104 11.30 -23.30 12.33
N PRO A 105 12.02 -22.86 11.28
CA PRO A 105 12.07 -21.45 10.85
C PRO A 105 10.76 -20.89 10.28
N ALA A 106 9.76 -21.74 10.01
CA ALA A 106 8.44 -21.34 9.51
C ALA A 106 7.40 -21.11 10.63
N ILE A 107 7.71 -21.47 11.88
CA ILE A 107 6.79 -21.40 13.01
C ILE A 107 7.21 -20.25 13.92
N ALA A 108 6.32 -19.29 14.12
CA ALA A 108 6.58 -18.15 15.00
C ALA A 108 6.69 -18.60 16.46
N LEU A 109 7.70 -18.07 17.15
CA LEU A 109 7.84 -18.15 18.60
C LEU A 109 6.96 -17.08 19.27
N ASN A 110 6.55 -17.35 20.51
CA ASN A 110 5.93 -16.33 21.34
C ASN A 110 6.95 -15.22 21.60
N MET A 111 6.56 -13.99 21.32
CA MET A 111 7.37 -12.80 21.54
C MET A 111 6.53 -11.67 22.14
N GLN A 112 7.19 -10.74 22.82
CA GLN A 112 6.61 -9.50 23.30
C GLN A 112 7.57 -8.36 23.00
N LEU A 113 7.13 -7.39 22.22
CA LEU A 113 7.90 -6.18 21.95
C LEU A 113 7.94 -5.31 23.21
N ASP A 114 9.14 -5.02 23.71
CA ASP A 114 9.35 -4.24 24.92
C ASP A 114 9.56 -2.76 24.59
N HIS A 115 10.47 -2.48 23.65
CA HIS A 115 10.75 -1.13 23.18
C HIS A 115 11.16 -1.12 21.71
N TYR A 116 10.71 -0.10 20.99
CA TYR A 116 11.16 0.21 19.64
C TYR A 116 11.48 1.71 19.53
N ASP A 117 12.72 2.01 19.11
CA ASP A 117 13.14 3.33 18.69
C ASP A 117 13.19 3.38 17.15
N PRO A 118 12.20 4.01 16.49
CA PRO A 118 12.13 4.08 15.03
C PRO A 118 13.23 4.94 14.40
N VAL A 119 13.85 5.85 15.14
CA VAL A 119 14.86 6.79 14.62
C VAL A 119 16.26 6.20 14.73
N ALA A 120 16.56 5.58 15.88
CA ALA A 120 17.82 4.85 16.07
C ALA A 120 17.81 3.53 15.29
N GLY A 121 16.63 2.94 15.07
CA GLY A 121 16.50 1.59 14.51
C GLY A 121 16.89 0.55 15.56
N LYS A 122 16.35 0.68 16.77
CA LYS A 122 16.64 -0.19 17.90
C LYS A 122 15.39 -0.90 18.39
N ILE A 123 15.41 -2.23 18.41
CA ILE A 123 14.32 -3.09 18.88
C ILE A 123 14.80 -3.85 20.10
N THR A 124 13.96 -3.90 21.13
CA THR A 124 14.16 -4.75 22.32
C THR A 124 12.92 -5.60 22.51
N CYS A 125 13.09 -6.93 22.57
CA CYS A 125 11.99 -7.88 22.54
C CYS A 125 12.29 -9.11 23.40
N TRP A 126 11.27 -9.57 24.13
CA TRP A 126 11.28 -10.84 24.86
C TRP A 126 10.83 -11.97 23.95
N VAL A 127 11.59 -13.05 23.87
CA VAL A 127 11.27 -14.22 23.03
C VAL A 127 11.37 -15.49 23.86
N GLN A 128 10.31 -16.30 23.86
CA GLN A 128 10.28 -17.54 24.61
C GLN A 128 10.96 -18.67 23.82
N LEU A 129 12.11 -19.16 24.30
CA LEU A 129 12.76 -20.33 23.70
C LEU A 129 12.31 -21.62 24.38
N PRO A 130 11.88 -22.64 23.60
CA PRO A 130 11.60 -23.97 24.14
C PRO A 130 12.80 -24.58 24.87
N PHE A 131 14.01 -24.37 24.32
CA PHE A 131 15.26 -24.83 24.92
C PHE A 131 16.42 -23.88 24.65
N LEU A 132 17.06 -23.42 25.73
CA LEU A 132 18.27 -22.60 25.70
C LEU A 132 19.47 -23.43 26.18
N ALA A 133 20.36 -23.77 25.24
CA ALA A 133 21.49 -24.65 25.50
C ALA A 133 22.59 -23.95 26.32
N SER A 134 23.00 -24.57 27.43
CA SER A 134 24.05 -24.03 28.31
C SER A 134 25.47 -24.33 27.82
N ARG A 135 26.48 -23.81 28.53
CA ARG A 135 27.91 -24.11 28.28
C ARG A 135 28.24 -25.61 28.38
N GLU A 136 27.52 -26.34 29.22
CA GLU A 136 27.72 -27.78 29.47
C GLU A 136 26.88 -28.67 28.53
N SER A 137 26.11 -28.04 27.65
CA SER A 137 25.19 -28.72 26.74
C SER A 137 25.92 -29.38 25.57
N ILE A 138 25.58 -30.63 25.26
CA ILE A 138 26.19 -31.41 24.18
C ILE A 138 25.62 -31.09 22.78
N THR A 139 24.56 -30.30 22.69
CA THR A 139 23.95 -29.89 21.41
C THR A 139 24.73 -28.75 20.75
N ALA A 140 24.31 -28.28 19.58
CA ALA A 140 24.75 -26.97 19.09
C ALA A 140 24.22 -25.82 19.99
N PRO A 141 24.81 -24.61 19.93
CA PRO A 141 24.18 -23.40 20.48
C PRO A 141 22.74 -23.24 19.98
N SER A 142 21.83 -22.84 20.88
CA SER A 142 20.48 -22.45 20.46
C SER A 142 20.57 -21.26 19.50
N ALA A 143 19.68 -21.22 18.52
CA ALA A 143 19.59 -20.13 17.57
C ALA A 143 18.15 -19.87 17.17
N VAL A 144 17.85 -18.62 16.86
CA VAL A 144 16.56 -18.18 16.31
C VAL A 144 16.80 -17.39 15.02
N TYR A 145 15.79 -17.28 14.17
CA TYR A 145 15.74 -16.28 13.11
C TYR A 145 14.88 -15.10 13.57
N PHE A 146 15.41 -13.89 13.45
CA PHE A 146 14.66 -12.65 13.52
C PHE A 146 14.18 -12.29 12.12
N TYR A 147 12.87 -12.24 11.91
CA TYR A 147 12.21 -11.90 10.66
C TYR A 147 11.69 -10.46 10.68
N TYR A 148 11.82 -9.76 9.56
CA TYR A 148 11.38 -8.37 9.37
C TYR A 148 11.04 -8.10 7.91
N SER A 149 10.56 -6.89 7.59
CA SER A 149 10.06 -6.51 6.27
C SER A 149 8.84 -7.36 5.88
N ALA A 150 7.76 -7.24 6.66
CA ALA A 150 6.49 -7.96 6.46
C ALA A 150 5.30 -7.02 6.33
N SER A 151 4.22 -7.52 5.72
CA SER A 151 2.90 -6.89 5.75
C SER A 151 2.03 -7.39 6.92
N ILE A 152 2.56 -8.32 7.72
CA ILE A 152 1.87 -8.93 8.87
C ILE A 152 2.34 -8.22 10.14
N LEU A 153 1.39 -7.82 10.98
CA LEU A 153 1.66 -7.12 12.23
C LEU A 153 1.58 -8.08 13.42
N HIS A 154 2.64 -8.07 14.24
CA HIS A 154 2.69 -8.58 15.59
C HIS A 154 1.73 -7.78 16.50
N ASN A 155 1.06 -8.50 17.39
CA ASN A 155 0.25 -7.90 18.45
C ASN A 155 0.98 -8.06 19.80
N PRO A 156 1.61 -7.00 20.33
CA PRO A 156 2.41 -7.06 21.55
C PRO A 156 1.57 -7.28 22.82
N ASP A 157 0.26 -7.05 22.74
CA ASP A 157 -0.68 -7.23 23.86
C ASP A 157 -1.56 -8.49 23.70
N GLY A 158 -1.35 -9.26 22.63
CA GLY A 158 -2.13 -10.46 22.32
C GLY A 158 -1.92 -11.58 23.35
N ALA A 159 -2.85 -12.56 23.35
CA ALA A 159 -2.79 -13.69 24.28
C ALA A 159 -1.42 -14.42 24.24
N ALA A 160 -0.87 -14.66 23.04
CA ALA A 160 0.44 -15.31 22.86
C ALA A 160 1.61 -14.52 23.49
N ALA A 161 1.60 -13.18 23.42
CA ALA A 161 2.61 -12.35 24.06
C ALA A 161 2.51 -12.42 25.60
N GLN A 162 1.28 -12.47 26.13
CA GLN A 162 1.04 -12.61 27.56
C GLN A 162 1.41 -14.01 28.10
N GLU A 163 1.26 -15.06 27.29
CA GLU A 163 1.59 -16.45 27.67
C GLU A 163 3.08 -16.67 27.95
N ILE A 164 3.97 -15.80 27.48
CA ILE A 164 5.41 -15.84 27.81
C ILE A 164 5.63 -15.83 29.33
N TRP A 165 4.75 -15.17 30.07
CA TRP A 165 4.89 -14.94 31.51
C TRP A 165 3.84 -15.68 32.35
N ARG A 166 2.59 -15.80 31.88
CA ARG A 166 1.44 -16.25 32.68
C ARG A 166 1.63 -17.64 33.33
N ALA A 167 2.33 -18.55 32.67
CA ALA A 167 2.57 -19.91 33.16
C ALA A 167 3.43 -19.93 34.45
N ASP A 168 4.41 -19.04 34.54
CA ASP A 168 5.46 -19.11 35.57
C ASP A 168 5.39 -17.99 36.62
N TYR A 169 4.64 -16.93 36.36
CA TYR A 169 4.56 -15.76 37.23
C TYR A 169 3.15 -15.53 37.81
N ASN A 170 3.11 -15.15 39.10
CA ASN A 170 1.93 -14.55 39.74
C ASN A 170 1.78 -13.10 39.29
N MET A 171 2.91 -12.44 39.04
CA MET A 171 2.98 -11.03 38.73
C MET A 171 4.24 -10.74 37.91
N PHE A 172 4.10 -9.95 36.86
CA PHE A 172 5.20 -9.38 36.10
C PHE A 172 4.81 -7.98 35.63
N THR A 173 5.77 -7.07 35.58
CA THR A 173 5.58 -5.75 34.98
C THR A 173 6.93 -5.19 34.53
N HIS A 174 6.97 -4.68 33.29
CA HIS A 174 8.11 -3.96 32.72
C HIS A 174 8.22 -2.53 33.27
N LEU A 175 7.20 -2.02 33.98
CA LEU A 175 7.20 -0.66 34.53
C LEU A 175 7.47 0.44 33.47
N ASN A 176 6.94 0.27 32.26
CA ASN A 176 7.04 1.21 31.14
C ASN A 176 6.31 2.56 31.41
N GLU A 177 6.81 3.34 32.36
CA GLU A 177 6.21 4.58 32.89
C GLU A 177 6.95 5.84 32.40
N GLY A 178 7.54 5.78 31.20
CA GLY A 178 8.11 6.96 30.51
C GLY A 178 9.46 7.44 31.01
N ASN A 179 10.08 6.78 32.00
CA ASN A 179 11.43 7.08 32.47
C ASN A 179 12.41 6.03 31.94
N GLU A 180 13.68 6.40 31.74
CA GLU A 180 14.70 5.43 31.32
C GLU A 180 14.89 4.33 32.38
N GLY A 181 14.62 3.09 31.97
CA GLY A 181 14.81 1.86 32.74
C GLY A 181 16.18 1.23 32.50
N LYS A 182 16.42 0.05 33.08
CA LYS A 182 17.55 -0.81 32.70
C LYS A 182 17.29 -1.44 31.32
N ILE A 183 16.04 -1.78 31.03
CA ILE A 183 15.53 -2.30 29.78
C ILE A 183 14.39 -1.38 29.37
N GLY A 184 14.49 -0.75 28.20
CA GLY A 184 13.44 0.16 27.72
C GLY A 184 13.13 1.28 28.71
N GLN A 185 11.92 1.23 29.30
CA GLN A 185 11.44 2.21 30.26
C GLN A 185 11.22 1.57 31.64
N GLY A 186 11.37 2.36 32.70
CA GLY A 186 11.18 1.92 34.07
C GLY A 186 10.43 2.94 34.93
N MET A 187 10.31 2.62 36.21
CA MET A 187 9.66 3.46 37.21
C MET A 187 10.67 4.32 37.95
N PHE A 188 10.42 5.64 38.03
CA PHE A 188 11.19 6.56 38.87
C PHE A 188 10.57 6.69 40.27
N LEU A 189 11.40 6.68 41.31
CA LEU A 189 10.98 6.79 42.71
C LEU A 189 11.73 7.94 43.39
N ASN A 190 10.99 8.95 43.86
CA ASN A 190 11.56 10.21 44.35
C ASN A 190 12.05 10.18 45.82
N GLY A 191 11.94 9.04 46.51
CA GLY A 191 12.33 8.92 47.92
C GLY A 191 11.37 9.55 48.93
N SER A 192 10.15 9.95 48.52
CA SER A 192 9.18 10.54 49.45
C SER A 192 7.71 10.19 49.21
N SER A 193 7.27 9.99 47.97
CA SER A 193 5.83 9.86 47.65
C SER A 193 5.51 8.96 46.47
N THR A 194 6.46 8.65 45.59
CA THR A 194 6.17 7.79 44.44
C THR A 194 6.10 6.33 44.87
N GLU A 195 5.04 5.63 44.47
CA GLU A 195 4.80 4.22 44.78
C GLU A 195 4.00 3.55 43.66
N LYS A 196 4.07 2.22 43.58
CA LYS A 196 3.18 1.42 42.72
C LYS A 196 2.51 0.35 43.56
N ARG A 197 1.19 0.24 43.43
CA ARG A 197 0.42 -0.84 44.05
C ARG A 197 -0.01 -1.83 42.98
N LEU A 198 0.36 -3.08 43.15
CA LEU A 198 0.00 -4.18 42.26
C LEU A 198 -1.12 -5.02 42.91
N SER A 199 -1.53 -6.11 42.27
CA SER A 199 -2.55 -7.03 42.83
C SER A 199 -2.07 -7.74 44.10
N GLU A 200 -2.99 -8.42 44.80
CA GLU A 200 -2.63 -9.23 45.96
C GLU A 200 -1.72 -10.40 45.55
N ASN A 201 -0.67 -10.66 46.33
CA ASN A 201 0.14 -11.87 46.23
C ASN A 201 0.09 -12.62 47.55
N THR A 202 -0.61 -13.75 47.57
CA THR A 202 -0.79 -14.57 48.77
C THR A 202 0.11 -15.79 48.87
N GLY A 203 1.04 -15.94 47.91
CA GLY A 203 2.01 -17.03 47.89
C GLY A 203 3.00 -16.94 49.05
N THR A 204 3.12 -18.03 49.81
CA THR A 204 4.11 -18.18 50.89
C THR A 204 5.43 -18.77 50.41
N GLU A 205 5.49 -19.16 49.14
CA GLU A 205 6.70 -19.51 48.41
C GLU A 205 6.73 -18.72 47.11
N PHE A 206 7.90 -18.19 46.76
CA PHE A 206 8.06 -17.39 45.56
C PHE A 206 9.53 -17.26 45.14
N LEU A 207 9.70 -16.89 43.87
CA LEU A 207 10.91 -16.24 43.39
C LEU A 207 10.56 -14.80 43.01
N LEU A 208 11.22 -13.83 43.61
CA LEU A 208 11.10 -12.43 43.24
C LEU A 208 12.36 -11.99 42.51
N SER A 209 12.21 -11.13 41.49
CA SER A 209 13.33 -10.41 40.88
C SER A 209 12.95 -9.01 40.44
N ALA A 210 13.95 -8.13 40.38
CA ALA A 210 13.84 -6.76 39.88
C ALA A 210 15.23 -6.20 39.54
N TRP A 211 15.28 -5.24 38.61
CA TRP A 211 16.37 -4.29 38.52
C TRP A 211 16.12 -3.11 39.46
N ILE A 212 17.14 -2.73 40.22
CA ILE A 212 17.08 -1.63 41.18
C ILE A 212 18.27 -0.72 40.96
N LEU A 213 18.00 0.58 40.86
CA LEU A 213 19.00 1.63 41.02
C LEU A 213 18.60 2.44 42.24
N THR A 214 19.52 2.64 43.18
CA THR A 214 19.31 3.54 44.32
C THR A 214 20.17 4.79 44.18
N ASP A 215 19.62 5.96 44.47
CA ASP A 215 20.37 7.22 44.36
C ASP A 215 21.25 7.48 45.58
N ARG A 216 20.96 6.81 46.71
CA ARG A 216 21.61 7.10 47.99
C ARG A 216 21.62 5.90 48.95
N THR A 217 22.60 5.91 49.85
CA THR A 217 22.65 5.09 51.06
C THR A 217 22.56 5.99 52.30
N GLY A 218 22.66 5.41 53.50
CA GLY A 218 22.60 6.13 54.78
C GLY A 218 21.22 6.18 55.44
N VAL A 219 20.18 5.72 54.75
CA VAL A 219 18.80 5.62 55.26
C VAL A 219 18.16 4.30 54.86
N GLU A 220 17.21 3.81 55.67
CA GLU A 220 16.42 2.64 55.33
C GLU A 220 15.39 2.98 54.24
N GLN A 221 15.23 2.12 53.24
CA GLN A 221 14.40 2.36 52.05
C GLN A 221 13.65 1.08 51.68
N MET A 222 12.37 1.18 51.33
CA MET A 222 11.56 0.02 50.95
C MET A 222 11.58 -0.19 49.43
N VAL A 223 12.02 -1.38 49.00
CA VAL A 223 12.01 -1.74 47.57
C VAL A 223 10.66 -2.34 47.21
N MET A 224 10.26 -3.40 47.90
CA MET A 224 9.00 -4.10 47.67
C MET A 224 8.51 -4.76 48.95
N THR A 225 7.20 -4.74 49.17
CA THR A 225 6.58 -5.50 50.26
C THR A 225 5.20 -6.01 49.89
N ASN A 226 4.82 -7.19 50.39
CA ASN A 226 3.41 -7.60 50.48
C ASN A 226 2.94 -7.70 51.94
N GLU A 227 3.73 -7.18 52.88
CA GLU A 227 3.41 -7.23 54.29
C GLU A 227 2.10 -6.51 54.55
N SER A 228 1.17 -7.18 55.22
CA SER A 228 -0.18 -6.69 55.46
C SER A 228 -0.57 -6.86 56.92
N ALA A 229 -1.30 -5.87 57.46
CA ALA A 229 -1.71 -5.86 58.85
C ALA A 229 -2.52 -7.14 59.20
N GLY A 230 -2.09 -7.85 60.24
CA GLY A 230 -2.72 -9.10 60.69
C GLY A 230 -2.48 -10.33 59.78
N LYS A 231 -1.87 -10.16 58.60
CA LYS A 231 -1.63 -11.24 57.63
C LYS A 231 -0.16 -11.65 57.48
N GLY A 232 0.79 -10.89 58.03
CA GLY A 232 2.23 -11.11 57.82
C GLY A 232 2.63 -10.76 56.38
N GLY A 233 3.60 -11.49 55.80
CA GLY A 233 4.09 -11.28 54.43
C GLY A 233 5.61 -11.12 54.39
N TYR A 234 6.16 -10.46 53.37
CA TYR A 234 7.58 -10.17 53.25
C TYR A 234 7.88 -8.69 53.02
N GLN A 235 9.11 -8.29 53.36
CA GLN A 235 9.70 -7.02 52.99
C GLN A 235 11.05 -7.26 52.32
N LEU A 236 11.28 -6.62 51.19
CA LEU A 236 12.58 -6.43 50.58
C LEU A 236 12.96 -4.95 50.72
N LYS A 237 14.04 -4.66 51.43
CA LYS A 237 14.42 -3.30 51.80
C LYS A 237 15.93 -3.11 51.74
N LEU A 238 16.36 -1.86 51.63
CA LEU A 238 17.75 -1.45 51.81
C LEU A 238 17.90 -0.86 53.20
N ILE A 239 18.91 -1.29 53.96
CA ILE A 239 19.27 -0.66 55.24
C ILE A 239 20.27 0.47 55.03
N ALA A 240 20.57 1.24 56.07
CA ALA A 240 21.45 2.42 55.99
C ALA A 240 22.84 2.13 55.38
N SER A 241 23.38 0.91 55.55
CA SER A 241 24.66 0.51 54.93
C SER A 241 24.58 0.21 53.43
N GLY A 242 23.39 0.24 52.83
CA GLY A 242 23.13 -0.15 51.45
C GLY A 242 22.97 -1.65 51.22
N ASN A 243 23.05 -2.48 52.28
CA ASN A 243 22.78 -3.91 52.18
C ASN A 243 21.28 -4.16 51.95
N LEU A 244 20.99 -5.17 51.13
CA LEU A 244 19.65 -5.66 50.87
C LEU A 244 19.22 -6.61 51.98
N VAL A 245 18.01 -6.43 52.49
CA VAL A 245 17.44 -7.23 53.57
C VAL A 245 16.10 -7.79 53.12
N LEU A 246 15.97 -9.11 53.24
CA LEU A 246 14.71 -9.83 53.09
C LEU A 246 14.22 -10.25 54.47
N GLU A 247 13.07 -9.72 54.86
CA GLU A 247 12.38 -10.06 56.10
C GLU A 247 11.09 -10.79 55.81
N GLY A 248 10.85 -11.86 56.57
CA GLY A 248 9.58 -12.56 56.57
C GLY A 248 8.82 -12.30 57.85
N PHE A 249 7.50 -12.14 57.72
CA PHE A 249 6.58 -11.83 58.80
C PHE A 249 5.55 -12.94 58.92
N TYR A 250 5.41 -13.50 60.12
CA TYR A 250 4.37 -14.47 60.49
C TYR A 250 3.56 -13.89 61.66
N GLY A 251 2.80 -12.82 61.38
CA GLY A 251 2.17 -11.97 62.38
C GLY A 251 2.64 -10.52 62.29
N ALA A 252 2.69 -9.81 63.42
CA ALA A 252 3.02 -8.37 63.47
C ALA A 252 4.52 -8.04 63.54
N LEU A 253 5.38 -9.03 63.86
CA LEU A 253 6.83 -8.87 63.96
C LEU A 253 7.53 -9.78 62.94
N PRO A 254 8.75 -9.42 62.49
CA PRO A 254 9.52 -10.26 61.60
C PRO A 254 9.88 -11.58 62.30
N SER A 255 9.54 -12.71 61.68
CA SER A 255 9.87 -14.06 62.16
C SER A 255 11.28 -14.47 61.75
N TRP A 256 11.83 -13.88 60.69
CA TRP A 256 13.20 -14.05 60.26
C TRP A 256 13.65 -12.88 59.37
N SER A 257 14.96 -12.67 59.35
CA SER A 257 15.64 -11.70 58.48
C SER A 257 16.84 -12.36 57.81
N LEU A 258 17.14 -11.94 56.59
CA LEU A 258 18.28 -12.35 55.78
C LEU A 258 18.92 -11.10 55.19
N ASN A 259 20.18 -10.84 55.55
CA ASN A 259 20.93 -9.65 55.14
C ASN A 259 21.96 -10.05 54.09
N SER A 260 22.07 -9.30 52.99
CA SER A 260 23.10 -9.52 51.97
C SER A 260 24.50 -9.26 52.54
N SER A 261 25.48 -10.05 52.11
CA SER A 261 26.90 -9.79 52.42
C SER A 261 27.48 -8.58 51.67
N ALA A 262 26.84 -8.16 50.58
CA ALA A 262 27.24 -7.02 49.74
C ALA A 262 26.18 -5.92 49.75
N ALA A 263 26.61 -4.66 49.74
CA ALA A 263 25.77 -3.48 49.58
C ALA A 263 25.57 -3.13 48.10
N LEU A 264 24.42 -2.52 47.76
CA LEU A 264 24.20 -1.95 46.43
C LEU A 264 24.97 -0.64 46.30
N SER A 265 25.64 -0.45 45.16
CA SER A 265 26.33 0.81 44.86
C SER A 265 25.33 1.86 44.35
N PRO A 266 25.30 3.08 44.95
CA PRO A 266 24.44 4.15 44.46
C PRO A 266 24.72 4.55 43.02
N GLY A 267 23.68 4.92 42.27
CA GLY A 267 23.77 5.35 40.88
C GLY A 267 24.02 4.23 39.86
N ALA A 268 24.08 2.97 40.29
CA ALA A 268 24.24 1.81 39.42
C ALA A 268 23.01 0.89 39.48
N TRP A 269 22.66 0.30 38.34
CA TRP A 269 21.65 -0.75 38.26
C TRP A 269 22.20 -2.07 38.78
N HIS A 270 21.49 -2.68 39.72
CA HIS A 270 21.75 -4.02 40.22
C HIS A 270 20.54 -4.92 39.99
N TYR A 271 20.79 -6.16 39.58
CA TYR A 271 19.75 -7.18 39.48
C TYR A 271 19.64 -7.90 40.81
N VAL A 272 18.48 -7.82 41.45
CA VAL A 272 18.25 -8.52 42.71
C VAL A 272 17.25 -9.63 42.52
N ALA A 273 17.43 -10.72 43.25
CA ALA A 273 16.43 -11.77 43.34
C ALA A 273 16.35 -12.35 44.75
N ALA A 274 15.16 -12.84 45.12
CA ALA A 274 14.89 -13.46 46.40
C ALA A 274 14.13 -14.77 46.17
N LYS A 275 14.69 -15.89 46.62
CA LYS A 275 14.01 -17.18 46.66
C LYS A 275 13.54 -17.43 48.08
N VAL A 276 12.25 -17.69 48.25
CA VAL A 276 11.69 -18.17 49.52
C VAL A 276 10.87 -19.43 49.26
N VAL A 277 11.21 -20.49 49.95
CA VAL A 277 10.44 -21.74 50.04
C VAL A 277 10.38 -22.18 51.49
N SER A 278 9.51 -23.14 51.81
CA SER A 278 9.44 -23.72 53.15
C SER A 278 10.83 -24.17 53.62
N GLY A 279 11.31 -23.56 54.70
CA GLY A 279 12.59 -23.92 55.32
C GLY A 279 13.85 -23.27 54.72
N GLU A 280 13.75 -22.52 53.62
CA GLU A 280 14.92 -21.95 52.92
C GLU A 280 14.63 -20.56 52.34
N ALA A 281 15.51 -19.59 52.63
CA ALA A 281 15.55 -18.29 52.00
C ALA A 281 16.93 -18.02 51.39
N ARG A 282 16.99 -17.46 50.18
CA ARG A 282 18.22 -17.00 49.53
C ARG A 282 18.03 -15.63 48.90
N LEU A 283 19.07 -14.80 49.00
CA LEU A 283 19.19 -13.52 48.31
C LEU A 283 20.30 -13.58 47.27
N TYR A 284 20.01 -12.97 46.12
CA TYR A 284 20.93 -12.85 45.01
C TYR A 284 21.09 -11.39 44.62
N ILE A 285 22.32 -11.00 44.30
CA ILE A 285 22.65 -9.72 43.67
C ILE A 285 23.54 -10.05 42.47
N ASP A 286 23.20 -9.49 41.31
CA ASP A 286 23.95 -9.63 40.06
C ASP A 286 24.25 -11.09 39.69
N GLY A 287 23.25 -11.96 39.87
CA GLY A 287 23.33 -13.39 39.56
C GLY A 287 24.12 -14.25 40.56
N ALA A 288 24.68 -13.67 41.62
CA ALA A 288 25.43 -14.38 42.65
C ALA A 288 24.63 -14.51 43.97
N THR A 289 24.83 -15.60 44.70
CA THR A 289 24.23 -15.76 46.04
C THR A 289 24.99 -14.88 47.03
N VAL A 290 24.31 -13.91 47.63
CA VAL A 290 24.90 -12.99 48.63
C VAL A 290 24.46 -13.29 50.06
N ALA A 291 23.39 -14.08 50.23
CA ALA A 291 23.00 -14.60 51.52
C ALA A 291 22.11 -15.84 51.37
N SER A 292 22.19 -16.74 52.34
CA SER A 292 21.28 -17.88 52.44
C SER A 292 21.00 -18.23 53.89
N LYS A 293 19.82 -18.77 54.16
CA LYS A 293 19.40 -19.24 55.47
C LYS A 293 18.51 -20.46 55.32
N SER A 294 18.81 -21.50 56.09
CA SER A 294 17.99 -22.70 56.18
C SER A 294 17.56 -22.91 57.64
N SER A 295 16.26 -22.98 57.88
CA SER A 295 15.70 -23.17 59.22
C SER A 295 14.24 -23.59 59.11
N VAL A 296 13.78 -24.50 59.97
CA VAL A 296 12.36 -24.91 60.07
C VAL A 296 11.39 -23.75 60.39
N ASN A 297 11.94 -22.60 60.80
CA ASN A 297 11.19 -21.39 61.14
C ASN A 297 11.15 -20.35 60.01
N ILE A 298 11.68 -20.65 58.81
CA ILE A 298 11.44 -19.83 57.62
C ILE A 298 9.98 -20.03 57.18
N ARG A 299 9.10 -19.18 57.73
CA ARG A 299 7.65 -19.16 57.48
C ARG A 299 7.23 -17.74 57.12
N LEU A 300 6.26 -17.64 56.22
CA LEU A 300 5.64 -16.39 55.80
C LEU A 300 4.14 -16.45 56.06
N GLY A 301 3.59 -15.35 56.60
CA GLY A 301 2.16 -15.12 56.54
C GLY A 301 1.73 -14.90 55.08
N ILE A 302 0.43 -15.05 54.82
CA ILE A 302 -0.12 -14.94 53.46
C ILE A 302 0.09 -13.53 52.86
N GLY A 303 0.35 -12.50 53.65
CA GLY A 303 0.55 -11.15 53.12
C GLY A 303 -0.71 -10.60 52.45
N GLY A 304 -0.52 -9.65 51.54
CA GLY A 304 -1.61 -9.01 50.82
C GLY A 304 -1.14 -8.26 49.57
N GLN A 305 -1.56 -7.00 49.42
CA GLN A 305 -1.23 -6.18 48.25
C GLN A 305 0.28 -5.99 48.11
N VAL A 306 0.80 -6.12 46.90
CA VAL A 306 2.22 -5.82 46.63
C VAL A 306 2.40 -4.32 46.43
N LEU A 307 3.28 -3.72 47.22
CA LEU A 307 3.69 -2.32 47.17
C LEU A 307 5.13 -2.23 46.67
N LEU A 308 5.38 -1.39 45.67
CA LEU A 308 6.71 -1.05 45.18
C LEU A 308 7.12 0.34 45.64
N GLY A 309 8.35 0.47 46.11
CA GLY A 309 8.96 1.75 46.48
C GLY A 309 8.52 2.34 47.82
N VAL A 310 7.60 1.68 48.55
CA VAL A 310 7.01 2.20 49.80
C VAL A 310 6.75 1.09 50.83
N SER A 311 6.91 1.40 52.12
CA SER A 311 6.52 0.51 53.22
C SER A 311 5.00 0.51 53.45
N LYS A 312 4.47 -0.55 54.08
CA LYS A 312 3.05 -0.65 54.45
C LYS A 312 2.53 0.56 55.26
N GLN A 313 3.39 1.19 56.06
CA GLN A 313 3.06 2.36 56.89
C GLN A 313 3.28 3.71 56.19
N ASN A 314 3.67 3.72 54.90
CA ASN A 314 3.99 4.93 54.14
C ASN A 314 5.07 5.79 54.83
N SER A 315 6.07 5.13 55.42
CA SER A 315 7.12 5.79 56.22
C SER A 315 8.53 5.62 55.65
N LEU A 316 8.74 4.62 54.78
CA LEU A 316 10.01 4.36 54.10
C LEU A 316 9.76 4.37 52.60
N TYR A 317 10.58 5.12 51.88
CA TYR A 317 10.48 5.29 50.44
C TYR A 317 11.84 5.04 49.77
N LEU A 318 11.83 4.34 48.64
CA LEU A 318 13.03 4.21 47.81
C LEU A 318 13.27 5.49 47.02
N SER A 319 14.52 5.97 47.02
CA SER A 319 15.02 6.99 46.09
C SER A 319 15.83 6.30 45.00
N GLY A 320 15.37 6.37 43.76
CA GLY A 320 16.05 5.78 42.61
C GLY A 320 15.07 5.30 41.54
N LYS A 321 15.32 4.11 40.98
CA LYS A 321 14.52 3.53 39.89
C LYS A 321 14.31 2.03 40.08
N LEU A 322 13.17 1.55 39.58
CA LEU A 322 12.83 0.12 39.49
C LEU A 322 12.49 -0.26 38.05
N ASP A 323 12.83 -1.49 37.68
CA ASP A 323 12.53 -2.05 36.37
C ASP A 323 12.41 -3.58 36.44
N GLU A 324 11.69 -4.19 35.49
CA GLU A 324 11.51 -5.65 35.32
C GLU A 324 11.11 -6.40 36.60
N VAL A 325 10.06 -5.92 37.27
CA VAL A 325 9.60 -6.52 38.52
C VAL A 325 8.80 -7.80 38.26
N ARG A 326 9.24 -8.92 38.88
CA ARG A 326 8.64 -10.24 38.69
C ARG A 326 8.46 -10.98 40.03
N ILE A 327 7.34 -11.67 40.17
CA ILE A 327 7.05 -12.61 41.26
C ILE A 327 6.58 -13.94 40.65
N GLY A 328 7.45 -14.93 40.69
CA GLY A 328 7.28 -16.28 40.17
C GLY A 328 6.47 -17.20 41.08
N LYS A 329 5.64 -18.04 40.46
CA LYS A 329 5.04 -19.26 41.05
C LYS A 329 6.04 -20.41 41.03
N THR A 330 6.77 -20.52 39.93
CA THR A 330 7.76 -21.58 39.71
C THR A 330 9.08 -21.18 40.36
N ILE A 331 9.55 -22.02 41.28
CA ILE A 331 10.84 -21.81 41.95
C ILE A 331 11.98 -22.11 40.97
N ARG A 332 12.71 -21.08 40.53
CA ARG A 332 13.84 -21.23 39.61
C ARG A 332 15.15 -21.55 40.33
N THR A 333 16.09 -22.11 39.58
CA THR A 333 17.42 -22.47 40.08
C THR A 333 18.38 -21.28 40.01
N LEU A 334 19.55 -21.40 40.67
CA LEU A 334 20.59 -20.36 40.60
C LEU A 334 21.06 -20.14 39.15
N GLU A 335 21.14 -21.21 38.36
CA GLU A 335 21.55 -21.18 36.96
C GLU A 335 20.57 -20.35 36.10
N TRP A 336 19.27 -20.44 36.38
CA TRP A 336 18.26 -19.58 35.74
C TRP A 336 18.49 -18.12 36.09
N ILE A 337 18.61 -17.80 37.38
CA ILE A 337 18.78 -16.42 37.88
C ILE A 337 20.05 -15.79 37.31
N LYS A 338 21.15 -16.56 37.26
CA LYS A 338 22.41 -16.09 36.69
C LYS A 338 22.32 -15.87 35.18
N THR A 339 21.65 -16.76 34.45
CA THR A 339 21.42 -16.60 33.01
C THR A 339 20.52 -15.41 32.70
N GLU A 340 19.47 -15.21 33.51
CA GLU A 340 18.58 -14.05 33.43
C GLU A 340 19.33 -12.73 33.65
N TYR A 341 20.17 -12.65 34.68
CA TYR A 341 21.05 -11.51 34.90
C TYR A 341 21.98 -11.26 33.72
N GLU A 342 22.74 -12.27 33.26
CA GLU A 342 23.71 -12.11 32.16
C GLU A 342 23.02 -11.64 30.86
N ASN A 343 21.84 -12.19 30.55
CA ASN A 343 21.07 -11.82 29.38
C ASN A 343 20.52 -10.39 29.47
N GLN A 344 19.92 -10.02 30.60
CA GLN A 344 19.34 -8.69 30.78
C GLN A 344 20.41 -7.59 30.94
N ASN A 345 21.56 -7.91 31.54
CA ASN A 345 22.61 -6.94 31.78
C ASN A 345 23.32 -6.51 30.49
N ASN A 346 23.51 -7.46 29.56
CA ASN A 346 24.13 -7.21 28.27
C ASN A 346 23.52 -8.11 27.17
N PRO A 347 22.32 -7.78 26.67
CA PRO A 347 21.63 -8.59 25.67
C PRO A 347 22.41 -8.69 24.36
N ALA A 348 23.11 -7.63 23.96
CA ALA A 348 23.94 -7.62 22.76
C ALA A 348 25.14 -8.57 22.87
N GLY A 349 25.76 -8.70 24.05
CA GLY A 349 26.85 -9.65 24.31
C GLY A 349 26.39 -11.09 24.57
N PHE A 350 25.08 -11.32 24.71
CA PHE A 350 24.51 -12.64 24.98
C PHE A 350 24.34 -13.49 23.71
N CYS A 351 24.36 -12.86 22.54
CA CYS A 351 24.21 -13.53 21.25
C CYS A 351 25.12 -12.92 20.18
N SER A 352 25.27 -13.62 19.06
CA SER A 352 25.83 -13.05 17.83
C SER A 352 24.74 -12.99 16.76
N ILE A 353 24.78 -11.93 15.96
CA ILE A 353 23.82 -11.68 14.89
C ILE A 353 24.53 -11.96 13.57
N GLY A 354 23.96 -12.85 12.77
CA GLY A 354 24.42 -13.16 11.42
C GLY A 354 24.10 -12.05 10.42
N THR A 355 24.59 -12.22 9.20
CA THR A 355 24.23 -11.34 8.09
C THR A 355 22.75 -11.46 7.75
N THR A 356 22.18 -10.43 7.12
CA THR A 356 20.83 -10.50 6.56
C THR A 356 20.77 -11.59 5.50
N GLU A 357 19.78 -12.47 5.65
CA GLU A 357 19.32 -13.41 4.66
C GLU A 357 18.02 -12.87 4.04
N PHE A 358 17.80 -13.18 2.78
CA PHE A 358 16.62 -12.74 2.05
C PHE A 358 15.76 -13.93 1.64
N SER A 359 14.45 -13.75 1.70
CA SER A 359 13.50 -14.79 1.33
C SER A 359 13.62 -15.08 -0.16
N PRO A 360 13.85 -16.34 -0.58
CA PRO A 360 13.81 -16.70 -1.99
C PRO A 360 12.39 -16.60 -2.58
N GLN A 361 11.37 -16.39 -1.74
CA GLN A 361 9.96 -16.27 -2.12
C GLN A 361 9.45 -14.82 -2.07
N THR A 362 10.23 -13.89 -1.48
CA THR A 362 9.87 -12.48 -1.27
C THR A 362 11.16 -11.64 -1.09
N THR A 363 11.74 -11.10 -2.17
CA THR A 363 12.92 -10.23 -2.07
C THR A 363 12.62 -8.81 -2.56
N PRO A 364 12.87 -7.77 -1.73
CA PRO A 364 13.26 -6.46 -2.21
C PRO A 364 14.76 -6.30 -1.94
N SER A 365 15.59 -6.88 -2.81
CA SER A 365 16.95 -6.38 -2.92
C SER A 365 16.92 -5.32 -4.02
N ILE A 366 17.21 -4.05 -3.69
CA ILE A 366 17.27 -3.00 -4.71
C ILE A 366 18.43 -3.30 -5.66
N PHE A 367 18.18 -3.27 -6.96
CA PHE A 367 19.20 -3.23 -7.98
C PHE A 367 19.27 -1.82 -8.55
N THR A 368 20.47 -1.26 -8.56
CA THR A 368 20.71 0.09 -9.08
C THR A 368 21.34 -0.02 -10.45
N PHE A 369 20.67 0.52 -11.47
CA PHE A 369 21.26 0.64 -12.79
C PHE A 369 22.28 1.78 -12.80
N VAL A 370 23.54 1.43 -13.04
CA VAL A 370 24.67 2.37 -13.11
C VAL A 370 25.17 2.60 -14.54
N GLY A 371 24.82 1.70 -15.48
CA GLY A 371 25.07 1.87 -16.92
C GLY A 371 26.55 2.04 -17.27
N VAL A 372 27.40 1.12 -16.81
CA VAL A 372 28.86 1.20 -16.97
C VAL A 372 29.29 0.93 -18.41
N LYS A 373 28.63 0.01 -19.11
CA LYS A 373 29.01 -0.42 -20.47
C LYS A 373 28.12 0.19 -21.55
N ASN A 374 26.81 0.16 -21.35
CA ASN A 374 25.79 0.64 -22.30
C ASN A 374 24.44 0.83 -21.57
N SER A 375 23.36 1.05 -22.33
CA SER A 375 21.99 1.21 -21.82
C SER A 375 21.23 -0.11 -21.62
N LEU A 376 21.78 -1.27 -21.98
CA LEU A 376 21.02 -2.52 -22.02
C LEU A 376 20.74 -3.06 -20.61
N TRP A 377 19.48 -3.43 -20.34
CA TRP A 377 19.06 -4.10 -19.10
C TRP A 377 19.79 -5.44 -18.89
N ASP A 378 19.96 -6.21 -19.96
CA ASP A 378 20.49 -7.59 -19.93
C ASP A 378 22.03 -7.68 -19.78
N GLU A 379 22.71 -6.59 -19.46
CA GLU A 379 24.16 -6.55 -19.27
C GLU A 379 24.51 -6.52 -17.78
N PRO A 380 25.01 -7.63 -17.19
CA PRO A 380 25.26 -7.75 -15.75
C PRO A 380 26.11 -6.61 -15.17
N VAL A 381 27.11 -6.13 -15.93
CA VAL A 381 28.03 -5.06 -15.52
C VAL A 381 27.35 -3.68 -15.39
N ASN A 382 26.16 -3.50 -15.97
CA ASN A 382 25.40 -2.24 -15.83
C ASN A 382 24.68 -2.13 -14.49
N TRP A 383 24.66 -3.18 -13.67
CA TRP A 383 24.02 -3.23 -12.37
C TRP A 383 25.06 -3.18 -11.24
N ASP A 384 24.73 -2.47 -10.17
CA ASP A 384 25.58 -2.32 -8.97
C ASP A 384 26.05 -3.66 -8.37
N LYS A 385 25.27 -4.73 -8.54
CA LYS A 385 25.59 -6.08 -8.07
C LYS A 385 26.29 -6.97 -9.08
N GLY A 386 26.59 -6.48 -10.29
CA GLY A 386 27.27 -7.25 -11.34
C GLY A 386 26.47 -8.44 -11.88
N ILE A 387 25.16 -8.48 -11.62
CA ILE A 387 24.22 -9.50 -12.11
C ILE A 387 22.95 -8.81 -12.61
N ILE A 388 22.25 -9.44 -13.56
CA ILE A 388 20.94 -8.95 -14.04
C ILE A 388 19.92 -9.12 -12.92
N PRO A 389 19.06 -8.12 -12.64
CA PRO A 389 18.00 -8.25 -11.65
C PRO A 389 17.04 -9.39 -12.02
N PRO A 390 16.77 -10.33 -11.11
CA PRO A 390 15.69 -11.30 -11.30
C PRO A 390 14.32 -10.61 -11.25
N ASP A 391 13.29 -11.31 -11.71
CA ASP A 391 11.90 -10.87 -11.52
C ASP A 391 11.59 -10.62 -10.04
N HIS A 392 10.60 -9.77 -9.80
CA HIS A 392 10.19 -9.27 -8.49
C HIS A 392 11.29 -8.46 -7.78
N SER A 393 12.27 -7.92 -8.50
CA SER A 393 13.26 -7.01 -7.92
C SER A 393 12.72 -5.59 -7.71
N ASN A 394 13.32 -4.85 -6.78
CA ASN A 394 13.15 -3.40 -6.69
C ASN A 394 14.23 -2.74 -7.56
N ILE A 395 13.85 -1.81 -8.43
CA ILE A 395 14.76 -1.24 -9.42
C ILE A 395 14.88 0.26 -9.19
N ARG A 396 16.13 0.74 -9.14
CA ARG A 396 16.46 2.16 -9.15
C ARG A 396 17.28 2.47 -10.41
N ILE A 397 16.79 3.37 -11.25
CA ILE A 397 17.55 3.91 -12.36
C ILE A 397 18.16 5.23 -11.89
N LYS A 398 19.49 5.24 -11.77
CA LYS A 398 20.21 6.38 -11.20
C LYS A 398 20.09 7.63 -12.06
N GLU A 399 20.22 8.80 -11.43
CA GLU A 399 20.18 10.11 -12.07
C GLU A 399 20.99 10.16 -13.39
N GLY A 400 20.37 10.68 -14.44
CA GLY A 400 20.97 10.84 -15.77
C GLY A 400 21.28 9.53 -16.52
N LYS A 401 20.87 8.37 -16.00
CA LYS A 401 21.08 7.07 -16.66
C LYS A 401 19.90 6.67 -17.54
N THR A 402 20.22 6.02 -18.65
CA THR A 402 19.26 5.50 -19.61
C THR A 402 19.31 3.97 -19.64
N VAL A 403 18.14 3.34 -19.59
CA VAL A 403 17.96 1.90 -19.64
C VAL A 403 17.05 1.50 -20.78
N GLU A 404 17.40 0.45 -21.51
CA GLU A 404 16.58 -0.19 -22.53
C GLU A 404 16.18 -1.59 -22.07
N LEU A 405 14.88 -1.79 -21.88
CA LEU A 405 14.29 -3.08 -21.53
C LEU A 405 13.78 -3.77 -22.81
N ARG A 406 14.37 -4.93 -23.15
CA ARG A 406 14.06 -5.66 -24.39
C ARG A 406 13.44 -7.04 -24.16
N LYS A 407 13.13 -7.37 -22.90
CA LYS A 407 12.46 -8.61 -22.49
C LYS A 407 11.39 -8.28 -21.47
N ASP A 408 10.38 -9.13 -21.40
CA ASP A 408 9.33 -9.02 -20.39
C ASP A 408 9.95 -9.21 -19.00
N VAL A 409 9.63 -8.31 -18.08
CA VAL A 409 10.11 -8.34 -16.70
C VAL A 409 8.97 -8.03 -15.76
N VAL A 410 8.96 -8.70 -14.61
CA VAL A 410 8.06 -8.42 -13.49
C VAL A 410 8.88 -7.78 -12.37
N LEU A 411 8.44 -6.66 -11.80
CA LEU A 411 9.17 -5.96 -10.73
C LEU A 411 8.27 -5.71 -9.52
N ASN A 412 8.89 -5.54 -8.35
CA ASN A 412 8.22 -5.14 -7.12
C ASN A 412 8.15 -3.62 -6.96
N LYS A 413 9.17 -2.86 -7.36
CA LYS A 413 9.16 -1.39 -7.37
C LYS A 413 10.06 -0.86 -8.47
N LEU A 414 9.76 0.34 -8.98
CA LEU A 414 10.57 1.02 -9.97
C LEU A 414 10.69 2.51 -9.65
N LEU A 415 11.92 2.98 -9.44
CA LEU A 415 12.26 4.38 -9.25
C LEU A 415 13.12 4.87 -10.41
N LEU A 416 12.63 5.90 -11.11
CA LEU A 416 13.40 6.71 -12.04
C LEU A 416 13.77 8.02 -11.34
N GLU A 417 15.07 8.24 -11.13
CA GLU A 417 15.59 9.50 -10.59
C GLU A 417 15.59 10.62 -11.64
N GLN A 418 15.98 11.82 -11.19
CA GLN A 418 16.05 13.01 -12.04
C GLN A 418 16.83 12.77 -13.33
N ASN A 419 16.26 13.21 -14.45
CA ASN A 419 16.86 13.07 -15.78
C ASN A 419 17.21 11.62 -16.20
N SER A 420 16.73 10.60 -15.48
CA SER A 420 16.90 9.19 -15.88
C SER A 420 15.86 8.80 -16.92
N ALA A 421 16.11 7.75 -17.68
CA ALA A 421 15.20 7.24 -18.70
C ALA A 421 15.09 5.71 -18.69
N LEU A 422 13.86 5.21 -18.84
CA LEU A 422 13.55 3.81 -19.16
C LEU A 422 12.80 3.73 -20.48
N TYR A 423 13.39 3.06 -21.46
CA TYR A 423 12.81 2.77 -22.76
C TYR A 423 12.40 1.30 -22.83
N LEU A 424 11.10 1.05 -22.97
CA LEU A 424 10.53 -0.27 -23.13
C LEU A 424 10.50 -0.66 -24.61
N TYR A 425 10.98 -1.85 -24.92
CA TYR A 425 10.78 -2.58 -26.18
C TYR A 425 10.02 -3.90 -25.96
N ALA A 426 9.68 -4.20 -24.70
CA ALA A 426 8.97 -5.38 -24.24
C ALA A 426 8.08 -5.01 -23.04
N GLY A 427 7.25 -5.93 -22.58
CA GLY A 427 6.31 -5.72 -21.49
C GLY A 427 6.98 -5.49 -20.14
N LEU A 428 6.29 -4.76 -19.26
CA LEU A 428 6.72 -4.54 -17.88
C LEU A 428 5.51 -4.71 -16.97
N GLU A 429 5.65 -5.50 -15.92
CA GLU A 429 4.62 -5.69 -14.90
C GLU A 429 5.14 -5.25 -13.54
N LEU A 430 4.39 -4.39 -12.85
CA LEU A 430 4.65 -4.03 -11.45
C LEU A 430 3.64 -4.73 -10.55
N GLU A 431 4.16 -5.46 -9.56
CA GLU A 431 3.38 -6.32 -8.67
C GLU A 431 2.44 -5.57 -7.71
N GLN A 432 1.64 -6.34 -6.99
CA GLN A 432 0.70 -5.78 -6.01
C GLN A 432 1.45 -4.98 -4.94
N TYR A 433 0.94 -3.79 -4.60
CA TYR A 433 1.60 -2.81 -3.72
C TYR A 433 2.92 -2.24 -4.25
N ALA A 434 3.24 -2.51 -5.51
CA ALA A 434 4.38 -1.87 -6.15
C ALA A 434 4.20 -0.36 -6.22
N GLU A 435 5.32 0.32 -6.41
CA GLU A 435 5.33 1.75 -6.62
C GLU A 435 6.19 2.07 -7.84
N LEU A 436 5.61 2.83 -8.77
CA LEU A 436 6.34 3.51 -9.81
C LEU A 436 6.51 4.98 -9.42
N GLN A 437 7.74 5.42 -9.24
CA GLN A 437 8.08 6.83 -9.07
C GLN A 437 8.89 7.30 -10.28
N VAL A 438 8.41 8.34 -10.97
CA VAL A 438 9.10 8.98 -12.10
C VAL A 438 9.45 10.42 -11.70
N ASN A 439 10.64 10.62 -11.15
CA ASN A 439 11.04 11.91 -10.60
C ASN A 439 11.77 12.73 -11.66
N SER A 440 11.03 13.45 -12.51
CA SER A 440 11.60 14.21 -13.63
C SER A 440 12.46 13.38 -14.60
N GLY A 441 12.17 12.07 -14.67
CA GLY A 441 12.72 11.14 -15.66
C GLY A 441 11.76 10.91 -16.83
N MET A 442 12.15 10.04 -17.76
CA MET A 442 11.37 9.62 -18.91
C MET A 442 11.09 8.12 -18.85
N PHE A 443 9.82 7.74 -18.84
CA PHE A 443 9.38 6.36 -19.01
C PHE A 443 8.65 6.27 -20.35
N SER A 444 9.16 5.50 -21.31
CA SER A 444 8.55 5.45 -22.64
C SER A 444 8.58 4.07 -23.26
N GLY A 445 7.66 3.83 -24.19
CA GLY A 445 7.60 2.59 -24.97
C GLY A 445 7.87 2.86 -26.44
N ALA A 446 8.64 1.97 -27.07
CA ALA A 446 8.82 1.92 -28.52
C ALA A 446 7.48 1.67 -29.23
N THR A 447 7.44 1.85 -30.55
CA THR A 447 6.24 1.53 -31.33
C THR A 447 6.03 0.02 -31.39
N GLY A 448 4.83 -0.46 -31.01
CA GLY A 448 4.46 -1.87 -30.99
C GLY A 448 3.33 -2.15 -30.00
N ASP A 449 3.19 -3.39 -29.55
CA ASP A 449 2.13 -3.83 -28.63
C ASP A 449 2.65 -3.98 -27.19
N ILE A 450 3.39 -2.99 -26.70
CA ILE A 450 3.99 -3.06 -25.35
C ILE A 450 2.90 -2.95 -24.30
N VAL A 451 2.91 -3.89 -23.36
CA VAL A 451 1.99 -3.90 -22.22
C VAL A 451 2.73 -3.48 -20.96
N PHE A 452 2.33 -2.34 -20.39
CA PHE A 452 2.72 -1.93 -19.04
C PHE A 452 1.59 -2.25 -18.07
N LYS A 453 1.76 -3.26 -17.22
CA LYS A 453 0.78 -3.62 -16.18
C LYS A 453 1.20 -3.03 -14.84
N LEU A 454 0.27 -2.35 -14.18
CA LEU A 454 0.50 -1.72 -12.89
C LEU A 454 -0.53 -2.24 -11.87
N LYS A 455 -0.07 -2.93 -10.83
CA LYS A 455 -0.89 -3.41 -9.70
C LYS A 455 -0.72 -2.61 -8.42
N GLY A 456 -0.03 -1.47 -8.48
CA GLY A 456 0.27 -0.61 -7.35
C GLY A 456 0.23 0.89 -7.69
N ASN A 457 0.79 1.74 -6.84
CA ASN A 457 0.70 3.20 -6.97
C ASN A 457 1.64 3.76 -8.05
N LEU A 458 1.24 4.88 -8.62
CA LEU A 458 2.03 5.68 -9.55
C LEU A 458 2.18 7.11 -9.01
N GLU A 459 3.42 7.56 -8.87
CA GLU A 459 3.77 8.97 -8.73
C GLU A 459 4.59 9.42 -9.94
N ASN A 460 4.00 10.26 -10.79
CA ASN A 460 4.64 10.79 -11.98
C ASN A 460 4.94 12.28 -11.82
N ASN A 461 6.21 12.63 -11.62
CA ASN A 461 6.73 14.01 -11.64
C ASN A 461 7.63 14.25 -12.87
N GLY A 462 7.56 13.38 -13.88
CA GLY A 462 8.32 13.45 -15.14
C GLY A 462 7.42 13.23 -16.36
N GLU A 463 7.92 12.46 -17.33
CA GLU A 463 7.18 12.12 -18.55
C GLU A 463 6.97 10.61 -18.69
N ILE A 464 5.72 10.21 -18.88
CA ILE A 464 5.33 8.86 -19.29
C ILE A 464 4.78 8.94 -20.72
N SER A 465 5.37 8.21 -21.66
CA SER A 465 4.95 8.18 -23.08
C SER A 465 4.84 6.75 -23.60
N LEU A 466 3.63 6.19 -23.54
CA LEU A 466 3.26 4.91 -24.14
C LEU A 466 2.38 5.14 -25.38
N THR A 467 2.90 5.94 -26.32
CA THR A 467 2.11 6.47 -27.46
C THR A 467 2.32 5.74 -28.78
N GLY A 468 3.35 4.87 -28.85
CA GLY A 468 3.59 3.97 -29.97
C GLY A 468 2.41 3.03 -30.23
N GLY A 469 2.04 2.84 -31.50
CA GLY A 469 0.79 2.17 -31.89
C GLY A 469 0.70 0.73 -31.39
N GLY A 470 -0.34 0.45 -30.58
CA GLY A 470 -0.57 -0.84 -29.90
C GLY A 470 -0.28 -0.82 -28.40
N ASN A 471 0.57 0.10 -27.94
CA ASN A 471 0.99 0.16 -26.54
C ASN A 471 -0.19 0.41 -25.59
N LYS A 472 -0.17 -0.25 -24.43
CA LYS A 472 -1.19 -0.09 -23.42
C LYS A 472 -0.65 -0.05 -22.00
N MET A 473 -1.33 0.74 -21.18
CA MET A 473 -1.21 0.71 -19.72
C MET A 473 -2.42 -0.02 -19.15
N VAL A 474 -2.18 -1.02 -18.30
CA VAL A 474 -3.21 -1.85 -17.69
C VAL A 474 -3.16 -1.68 -16.18
N PHE A 475 -4.24 -1.17 -15.58
CA PHE A 475 -4.42 -1.23 -14.13
C PHE A 475 -5.01 -2.59 -13.75
N SER A 476 -4.26 -3.44 -13.05
CA SER A 476 -4.66 -4.82 -12.77
C SER A 476 -4.37 -5.29 -11.34
N GLY A 477 -4.83 -6.49 -10.97
CA GLY A 477 -4.77 -6.98 -9.59
C GLY A 477 -5.94 -6.49 -8.73
N GLY A 478 -5.93 -6.78 -7.42
CA GLY A 478 -7.03 -6.42 -6.51
C GLY A 478 -6.63 -6.45 -5.03
N THR A 479 -7.58 -6.11 -4.15
CA THR A 479 -7.46 -5.91 -2.69
C THR A 479 -6.75 -4.64 -2.22
N SER A 480 -6.36 -3.74 -3.14
CA SER A 480 -5.78 -2.42 -2.81
C SER A 480 -6.20 -1.34 -3.81
N LYS A 481 -6.33 -0.11 -3.31
CA LYS A 481 -6.59 1.09 -4.11
C LYS A 481 -5.31 1.54 -4.81
N ILE A 482 -5.37 1.76 -6.13
CA ILE A 482 -4.28 2.40 -6.88
C ILE A 482 -4.48 3.91 -6.85
N ARG A 483 -3.43 4.64 -6.47
CA ARG A 483 -3.34 6.08 -6.60
C ARG A 483 -2.42 6.45 -7.76
N VAL A 484 -2.89 7.31 -8.66
CA VAL A 484 -2.09 7.91 -9.74
C VAL A 484 -1.92 9.39 -9.43
N SER A 485 -0.71 9.82 -9.10
CA SER A 485 -0.41 11.14 -8.56
C SER A 485 0.80 11.78 -9.25
N GLY A 486 1.17 12.99 -8.82
CA GLY A 486 2.27 13.77 -9.37
C GLY A 486 1.85 14.75 -10.48
N ALA A 487 2.72 15.73 -10.75
CA ALA A 487 2.45 16.84 -11.67
C ALA A 487 2.96 16.59 -13.11
N GLY A 488 3.59 15.45 -13.35
CA GLY A 488 4.15 15.04 -14.63
C GLY A 488 3.08 14.75 -15.69
N LYS A 489 3.53 14.60 -16.94
CA LYS A 489 2.67 14.32 -18.09
C LYS A 489 2.68 12.83 -18.39
N ALA A 490 1.51 12.19 -18.48
CA ALA A 490 1.37 10.79 -18.88
C ALA A 490 0.49 10.64 -20.13
N SER A 491 1.12 10.36 -21.27
CA SER A 491 0.45 10.15 -22.56
C SER A 491 0.43 8.66 -22.90
N ILE A 492 -0.76 8.09 -23.05
CA ILE A 492 -0.98 6.65 -23.19
C ILE A 492 -1.81 6.41 -24.46
N SER A 493 -1.43 5.43 -25.27
CA SER A 493 -2.20 5.02 -26.44
C SER A 493 -3.50 4.35 -26.00
N ILE A 494 -3.41 3.21 -25.30
CA ILE A 494 -4.56 2.47 -24.79
C ILE A 494 -4.51 2.38 -23.27
N LEU A 495 -5.61 2.71 -22.59
CA LEU A 495 -5.76 2.49 -21.16
C LEU A 495 -6.72 1.32 -20.93
N GLU A 496 -6.33 0.38 -20.07
CA GLU A 496 -7.15 -0.79 -19.73
C GLU A 496 -7.34 -0.86 -18.21
N LEU A 497 -8.59 -1.03 -17.79
CA LEU A 497 -8.96 -1.27 -16.39
C LEU A 497 -9.40 -2.74 -16.25
N ASP A 498 -8.54 -3.57 -15.66
CA ASP A 498 -8.71 -5.02 -15.53
C ASP A 498 -8.42 -5.47 -14.08
N ARG A 499 -9.25 -5.01 -13.16
CA ARG A 499 -9.14 -5.31 -11.72
C ARG A 499 -9.72 -6.69 -11.37
N LEU A 500 -9.45 -7.20 -10.17
CA LEU A 500 -10.02 -8.49 -9.73
C LEU A 500 -11.51 -8.38 -9.37
N PHE A 501 -11.94 -7.28 -8.75
CA PHE A 501 -13.31 -7.07 -8.29
C PHE A 501 -13.81 -5.65 -8.64
N LEU A 502 -15.14 -5.47 -8.73
CA LEU A 502 -15.76 -4.15 -8.91
C LEU A 502 -15.34 -3.16 -7.81
N ALA A 503 -15.19 -3.64 -6.57
CA ALA A 503 -14.81 -2.83 -5.42
C ALA A 503 -13.36 -2.33 -5.47
N ASP A 504 -12.52 -2.85 -6.37
CA ASP A 504 -11.14 -2.39 -6.52
C ASP A 504 -11.10 -1.04 -7.26
N GLU A 505 -10.42 -0.06 -6.67
CA GLU A 505 -10.44 1.34 -7.12
C GLU A 505 -9.10 1.79 -7.72
N VAL A 506 -9.20 2.63 -8.75
CA VAL A 506 -8.10 3.46 -9.27
C VAL A 506 -8.50 4.93 -9.14
N ASN A 507 -7.69 5.73 -8.45
CA ASN A 507 -7.93 7.14 -8.21
C ASN A 507 -6.92 8.01 -8.96
N LEU A 508 -7.40 8.84 -9.88
CA LEU A 508 -6.57 9.81 -10.60
C LEU A 508 -6.48 11.12 -9.84
N GLU A 509 -5.27 11.49 -9.46
CA GLU A 509 -4.89 12.77 -8.86
C GLU A 509 -3.94 13.56 -9.78
N GLY A 510 -3.11 12.83 -10.55
CA GLY A 510 -2.31 13.32 -11.67
C GLY A 510 -2.99 13.09 -13.03
N GLY A 511 -2.56 13.84 -14.05
CA GLY A 511 -3.20 13.84 -15.38
C GLY A 511 -2.82 12.65 -16.27
N LEU A 512 -3.84 12.02 -16.89
CA LEU A 512 -3.68 10.98 -17.93
C LEU A 512 -4.27 11.46 -19.25
N TYR A 513 -3.52 11.31 -20.35
CA TYR A 513 -3.90 11.73 -21.69
C TYR A 513 -3.96 10.53 -22.63
N ILE A 514 -5.15 10.17 -23.09
CA ILE A 514 -5.41 8.96 -23.88
C ILE A 514 -5.47 9.31 -25.36
N GLN A 515 -4.77 8.55 -26.21
CA GLN A 515 -4.73 8.80 -27.66
C GLN A 515 -5.64 7.90 -28.50
N ASN A 516 -5.91 6.68 -28.06
CA ASN A 516 -6.66 5.69 -28.85
C ASN A 516 -7.96 5.26 -28.16
N PHE A 517 -7.91 4.44 -27.11
CA PHE A 517 -9.13 4.12 -26.39
C PHE A 517 -8.90 3.69 -24.94
N ILE A 518 -9.96 3.77 -24.16
CA ILE A 518 -10.08 3.21 -22.82
C ILE A 518 -10.90 1.93 -22.93
N ARG A 519 -10.39 0.83 -22.39
CA ARG A 519 -11.11 -0.44 -22.25
C ARG A 519 -11.39 -0.70 -20.78
N LEU A 520 -12.65 -0.94 -20.46
CA LEU A 520 -13.15 -1.18 -19.12
C LEU A 520 -13.59 -2.64 -19.02
N ILE A 521 -12.86 -3.45 -18.28
CA ILE A 521 -13.15 -4.88 -18.07
C ILE A 521 -13.77 -5.06 -16.69
N ARG A 522 -13.09 -4.60 -15.63
CA ARG A 522 -13.58 -4.70 -14.25
C ARG A 522 -12.94 -3.66 -13.31
N GLY A 523 -13.72 -3.11 -12.37
CA GLY A 523 -13.25 -2.21 -11.31
C GLY A 523 -13.83 -0.78 -11.36
N ARG A 524 -13.37 0.10 -10.46
CA ARG A 524 -13.77 1.51 -10.40
C ARG A 524 -12.65 2.46 -10.81
N LEU A 525 -12.88 3.31 -11.81
CA LEU A 525 -11.95 4.39 -12.18
C LEU A 525 -12.51 5.76 -11.79
N TYR A 526 -11.90 6.40 -10.79
CA TYR A 526 -12.19 7.77 -10.38
C TYR A 526 -11.31 8.75 -11.16
N THR A 527 -11.92 9.46 -12.09
CA THR A 527 -11.23 10.32 -13.07
C THR A 527 -10.88 11.71 -12.54
N ASN A 528 -11.70 12.26 -11.62
CA ASN A 528 -11.49 13.53 -10.91
C ASN A 528 -11.08 14.74 -11.81
N GLY A 529 -11.55 14.81 -13.05
CA GLY A 529 -11.16 15.87 -13.99
C GLY A 529 -9.74 15.74 -14.55
N ARG A 530 -9.05 14.63 -14.27
CA ARG A 530 -7.65 14.35 -14.62
C ARG A 530 -7.48 13.43 -15.83
N LEU A 531 -8.57 12.86 -16.34
CA LEU A 531 -8.54 12.03 -17.55
C LEU A 531 -8.91 12.86 -18.79
N THR A 532 -8.04 12.84 -19.80
CA THR A 532 -8.26 13.55 -21.08
C THR A 532 -8.27 12.56 -22.24
N LEU A 533 -9.34 12.57 -23.03
CA LEU A 533 -9.44 11.85 -24.30
C LEU A 533 -9.01 12.81 -25.42
N LEU A 534 -7.86 12.52 -26.05
CA LEU A 534 -7.26 13.39 -27.06
C LEU A 534 -7.88 13.20 -28.44
N THR A 535 -7.73 14.21 -29.31
CA THR A 535 -8.18 14.15 -30.70
C THR A 535 -7.18 14.82 -31.65
N THR A 536 -7.24 14.43 -32.91
CA THR A 536 -6.50 14.96 -34.06
C THR A 536 -7.40 14.87 -35.29
N ALA A 537 -6.96 15.42 -36.42
CA ALA A 537 -7.70 15.31 -37.68
C ALA A 537 -8.00 13.86 -38.11
N ASN A 538 -7.12 12.92 -37.73
CA ASN A 538 -7.16 11.53 -38.21
C ASN A 538 -7.53 10.51 -37.13
N ARG A 539 -7.64 10.93 -35.87
CA ARG A 539 -7.82 10.03 -34.72
C ARG A 539 -8.48 10.74 -33.56
N ALA A 540 -9.47 10.10 -32.93
CA ALA A 540 -10.09 10.56 -31.70
C ALA A 540 -10.08 9.42 -30.68
N ALA A 541 -9.69 9.74 -29.44
CA ALA A 541 -9.71 8.79 -28.36
C ALA A 541 -11.15 8.45 -27.96
N ALA A 542 -11.41 7.19 -27.62
CA ALA A 542 -12.75 6.70 -27.33
C ALA A 542 -12.85 5.89 -26.04
N LEU A 543 -14.06 5.79 -25.49
CA LEU A 543 -14.41 4.74 -24.54
C LEU A 543 -14.93 3.53 -25.31
N ALA A 544 -14.21 2.41 -25.27
CA ALA A 544 -14.62 1.16 -25.93
C ALA A 544 -15.99 0.66 -25.38
N PRO A 545 -16.69 -0.23 -26.11
CA PRO A 545 -17.89 -0.88 -25.60
C PRO A 545 -17.63 -1.53 -24.23
N VAL A 546 -18.55 -1.30 -23.29
CA VAL A 546 -18.52 -1.93 -21.97
C VAL A 546 -19.34 -3.22 -22.04
N GLU A 547 -18.67 -4.38 -21.95
CA GLU A 547 -19.31 -5.68 -22.10
C GLU A 547 -20.20 -6.05 -20.90
N ASN A 548 -19.78 -5.72 -19.68
CA ASN A 548 -20.54 -5.96 -18.46
C ASN A 548 -20.61 -4.71 -17.57
N LEU A 549 -21.75 -4.02 -17.60
CA LEU A 549 -22.00 -2.80 -16.82
C LEU A 549 -22.10 -3.05 -15.31
N GLU A 550 -22.25 -4.31 -14.87
CA GLU A 550 -22.29 -4.67 -13.44
C GLU A 550 -20.89 -4.86 -12.83
N GLU A 551 -19.85 -4.98 -13.66
CA GLU A 551 -18.48 -5.25 -13.22
C GLU A 551 -17.58 -4.02 -13.24
N VAL A 552 -18.05 -2.89 -13.78
CA VAL A 552 -17.21 -1.71 -13.98
C VAL A 552 -17.94 -0.38 -13.79
N GLU A 553 -17.21 0.61 -13.27
CA GLU A 553 -17.70 1.99 -13.16
C GLU A 553 -16.59 2.98 -13.50
N ILE A 554 -16.94 4.04 -14.24
CA ILE A 554 -16.09 5.20 -14.47
C ILE A 554 -16.77 6.44 -13.88
N LEU A 555 -16.10 7.09 -12.94
CA LEU A 555 -16.69 8.09 -12.07
C LEU A 555 -15.91 9.42 -12.16
N GLY A 556 -16.63 10.53 -12.03
CA GLY A 556 -16.06 11.88 -12.13
C GLY A 556 -16.02 12.43 -13.55
N ASP A 557 -15.63 13.70 -13.65
CA ASP A 557 -15.56 14.40 -14.92
C ASP A 557 -14.29 14.03 -15.70
N VAL A 558 -14.40 13.99 -17.02
CA VAL A 558 -13.29 13.85 -17.96
C VAL A 558 -13.20 15.08 -18.85
N GLN A 559 -12.08 15.23 -19.55
CA GLN A 559 -11.92 16.17 -20.65
C GLN A 559 -11.99 15.40 -21.97
N ALA A 560 -13.06 15.57 -22.75
CA ALA A 560 -13.23 14.89 -24.03
C ALA A 560 -12.99 15.86 -25.18
N GLN A 561 -11.98 15.60 -26.00
CA GLN A 561 -11.66 16.45 -27.15
C GLN A 561 -12.37 15.98 -28.42
N CYS A 562 -12.89 16.95 -29.19
CA CYS A 562 -13.46 16.75 -30.52
C CYS A 562 -12.74 17.65 -31.53
N PHE A 563 -12.29 17.07 -32.63
CA PHE A 563 -11.69 17.81 -33.73
C PHE A 563 -12.78 18.46 -34.59
N ILE A 564 -12.69 19.77 -34.79
CA ILE A 564 -13.58 20.50 -35.70
C ILE A 564 -12.79 20.90 -36.93
N ALA A 565 -13.19 20.34 -38.07
CA ALA A 565 -12.58 20.62 -39.37
C ALA A 565 -12.84 22.06 -39.83
N GLY A 566 -11.78 22.67 -40.34
CA GLY A 566 -11.74 23.96 -41.03
C GLY A 566 -10.61 23.96 -42.05
N GLY A 567 -10.21 25.14 -42.55
CA GLY A 567 -9.14 25.28 -43.55
C GLY A 567 -9.53 24.73 -44.93
N PHE A 568 -10.82 24.75 -45.27
CA PHE A 568 -11.30 24.22 -46.55
C PHE A 568 -10.78 25.02 -47.76
N PRO A 569 -10.57 24.36 -48.92
CA PRO A 569 -10.09 25.03 -50.13
C PRO A 569 -11.10 26.06 -50.65
N LEU A 570 -10.59 27.16 -51.21
CA LEU A 570 -11.39 28.17 -51.90
C LEU A 570 -12.23 27.54 -53.03
N PRO A 571 -13.46 28.01 -53.28
CA PRO A 571 -14.11 29.20 -52.71
C PRO A 571 -14.82 28.96 -51.36
N SER A 572 -14.70 27.77 -50.75
CA SER A 572 -15.27 27.51 -49.43
C SER A 572 -14.54 28.34 -48.37
N SER A 573 -15.28 29.02 -47.49
CA SER A 573 -14.69 29.89 -46.47
C SER A 573 -14.26 29.15 -45.19
N GLY A 574 -14.51 27.84 -45.08
CA GLY A 574 -14.33 27.10 -43.81
C GLY A 574 -15.38 27.43 -42.74
N ARG A 575 -15.86 28.67 -42.74
CA ARG A 575 -16.87 29.23 -41.84
C ARG A 575 -18.26 28.73 -42.24
N GLY A 576 -18.98 28.13 -41.30
CA GLY A 576 -20.28 27.53 -41.60
C GLY A 576 -20.84 26.70 -40.46
N TRP A 577 -21.98 26.09 -40.71
CA TRP A 577 -22.67 25.27 -39.72
C TRP A 577 -21.93 23.96 -39.46
N ARG A 578 -22.11 23.41 -38.26
CA ARG A 578 -21.68 22.09 -37.82
C ARG A 578 -22.84 21.49 -37.03
N LEU A 579 -23.15 20.22 -37.27
CA LEU A 579 -24.08 19.47 -36.43
C LEU A 579 -23.25 18.70 -35.42
N LEU A 580 -23.44 19.04 -34.15
CA LEU A 580 -22.61 18.55 -33.06
C LEU A 580 -23.48 17.98 -31.94
N SER A 581 -22.84 17.23 -31.07
CA SER A 581 -23.37 16.73 -29.82
C SER A 581 -22.29 16.77 -28.74
N SER A 582 -22.68 16.54 -27.49
CA SER A 582 -21.71 16.37 -26.40
C SER A 582 -21.41 14.88 -26.18
N PRO A 583 -20.13 14.49 -26.15
CA PRO A 583 -19.69 13.14 -25.76
C PRO A 583 -19.70 12.92 -24.23
N VAL A 584 -20.02 13.97 -23.46
CA VAL A 584 -20.09 13.95 -21.99
C VAL A 584 -21.43 14.52 -21.50
N CYS A 585 -21.82 14.20 -20.27
CA CYS A 585 -23.02 14.72 -19.64
C CYS A 585 -22.80 15.04 -18.15
N ASN A 586 -23.73 15.78 -17.59
CA ASN A 586 -23.89 15.95 -16.15
C ASN A 586 -24.63 14.73 -15.54
N PRO A 587 -24.78 14.63 -14.21
CA PRO A 587 -25.48 13.53 -13.55
C PRO A 587 -26.95 13.35 -13.96
N ASN A 588 -27.58 14.40 -14.50
CA ASN A 588 -28.98 14.39 -14.94
C ASN A 588 -29.11 14.04 -16.44
N LEU A 589 -28.06 13.49 -17.06
CA LEU A 589 -28.03 13.14 -18.48
C LEU A 589 -28.29 14.33 -19.41
N GLN A 590 -27.71 15.49 -19.08
CA GLN A 590 -27.78 16.71 -19.88
C GLN A 590 -26.39 17.31 -20.11
N TYR A 591 -26.25 18.19 -21.10
CA TYR A 591 -25.02 18.95 -21.33
C TYR A 591 -25.31 20.41 -21.64
N GLY A 592 -24.37 21.29 -21.29
CA GLY A 592 -24.43 22.72 -21.57
C GLY A 592 -23.41 23.14 -22.64
N PHE A 593 -23.29 24.45 -22.86
CA PHE A 593 -22.53 25.00 -23.98
C PHE A 593 -21.30 25.81 -23.59
N GLU A 594 -21.05 26.00 -22.29
CA GLU A 594 -19.94 26.84 -21.80
C GLU A 594 -18.57 26.36 -22.27
N ALA A 595 -18.39 25.04 -22.43
CA ALA A 595 -17.16 24.46 -22.95
C ALA A 595 -16.82 24.96 -24.37
N LEU A 596 -17.83 25.25 -25.20
CA LEU A 596 -17.65 25.72 -26.57
C LEU A 596 -16.94 27.08 -26.61
N LYS A 597 -17.24 27.96 -25.65
CA LYS A 597 -16.63 29.29 -25.53
C LYS A 597 -15.13 29.24 -25.23
N ARG A 598 -14.55 28.10 -24.90
CA ARG A 598 -13.08 27.99 -24.78
C ARG A 598 -12.39 27.87 -26.13
N SER A 599 -13.12 27.46 -27.17
CA SER A 599 -12.53 27.08 -28.47
C SER A 599 -13.04 27.92 -29.64
N VAL A 600 -14.28 28.42 -29.57
CA VAL A 600 -14.90 29.25 -30.61
C VAL A 600 -15.71 30.38 -29.98
N PHE A 601 -15.91 31.48 -30.70
CA PHE A 601 -16.82 32.56 -30.27
C PHE A 601 -18.28 32.16 -30.49
N ILE A 602 -19.10 32.28 -29.44
CA ILE A 602 -20.54 31.99 -29.46
C ILE A 602 -21.32 33.29 -29.26
N THR A 603 -22.15 33.68 -30.21
CA THR A 603 -22.97 34.90 -30.16
C THR A 603 -24.45 34.56 -30.13
N GLY A 604 -25.29 35.42 -29.56
CA GLY A 604 -26.73 35.18 -29.44
C GLY A 604 -27.49 36.36 -28.86
N GLN A 605 -28.83 36.29 -28.94
CA GLN A 605 -29.71 37.35 -28.48
C GLN A 605 -29.48 37.65 -27.00
N GLY A 606 -29.51 38.94 -26.63
CA GLY A 606 -29.17 39.40 -25.27
C GLY A 606 -27.66 39.50 -25.00
N GLY A 607 -26.80 39.02 -25.92
CA GLY A 607 -25.35 39.20 -25.85
C GLY A 607 -24.76 38.71 -24.52
N VAL A 608 -23.88 39.52 -23.94
CA VAL A 608 -23.16 39.20 -22.69
C VAL A 608 -24.10 38.95 -21.51
N LEU A 609 -25.27 39.61 -21.45
CA LEU A 609 -26.25 39.40 -20.37
C LEU A 609 -26.79 37.95 -20.34
N ASN A 610 -26.83 37.29 -21.48
CA ASN A 610 -27.23 35.89 -21.62
C ASN A 610 -26.02 34.93 -21.68
N GLY A 611 -24.83 35.42 -21.29
CA GLY A 611 -23.60 34.65 -21.25
C GLY A 611 -22.86 34.52 -22.59
N PHE A 612 -23.37 35.07 -23.69
CA PHE A 612 -22.71 35.00 -25.00
C PHE A 612 -21.47 35.89 -25.10
N ASP A 613 -20.63 35.65 -26.12
CA ASP A 613 -19.55 36.56 -26.50
C ASP A 613 -20.11 37.87 -27.10
N PRO A 614 -19.44 39.01 -26.88
CA PRO A 614 -19.88 40.29 -27.41
C PRO A 614 -19.83 40.32 -28.94
N SER A 615 -20.84 40.88 -29.61
CA SER A 615 -20.83 41.05 -31.07
C SER A 615 -21.69 42.24 -31.51
N PRO A 616 -21.45 42.81 -32.71
CA PRO A 616 -22.21 43.96 -33.19
C PRO A 616 -23.72 43.72 -33.29
N ASN A 617 -24.13 42.52 -33.71
CA ASN A 617 -25.53 42.22 -34.03
C ASN A 617 -26.20 41.25 -33.05
N ASN A 618 -25.45 40.63 -32.13
CA ASN A 618 -25.97 39.58 -31.23
C ASN A 618 -26.73 38.46 -31.97
N ALA A 619 -26.32 38.17 -33.21
CA ALA A 619 -26.91 37.11 -34.01
C ALA A 619 -26.56 35.74 -33.41
N ALA A 620 -27.55 34.86 -33.31
CA ALA A 620 -27.37 33.52 -32.79
C ALA A 620 -26.42 32.68 -33.67
N THR A 621 -25.48 31.99 -33.04
CA THR A 621 -24.58 31.00 -33.67
C THR A 621 -24.81 29.59 -33.16
N LEU A 622 -25.82 29.42 -32.31
CA LEU A 622 -26.10 28.17 -31.64
C LEU A 622 -27.61 27.93 -31.66
N TYR A 623 -28.02 26.79 -32.21
CA TYR A 623 -29.43 26.45 -32.36
C TYR A 623 -29.69 25.01 -31.94
N SER A 624 -30.84 24.76 -31.31
CA SER A 624 -31.44 23.43 -31.23
C SER A 624 -32.44 23.24 -32.38
N HIS A 625 -32.95 22.02 -32.52
CA HIS A 625 -34.00 21.70 -33.48
C HIS A 625 -35.26 21.25 -32.73
N ASP A 626 -36.42 21.77 -33.13
CA ASP A 626 -37.71 21.39 -32.57
C ASP A 626 -38.69 21.03 -33.69
N GLN A 627 -39.06 19.75 -33.73
CA GLN A 627 -39.94 19.20 -34.75
C GLN A 627 -41.38 19.73 -34.66
N GLN A 628 -41.80 20.26 -33.51
CA GLN A 628 -43.16 20.78 -33.31
C GLN A 628 -43.41 22.09 -34.06
N LEU A 629 -42.33 22.80 -34.42
CA LEU A 629 -42.41 24.02 -35.21
C LEU A 629 -42.99 23.73 -36.62
N PRO A 630 -43.84 24.62 -37.16
CA PRO A 630 -44.35 24.48 -38.52
C PRO A 630 -43.28 24.81 -39.57
N GLY A 631 -43.40 24.25 -40.77
CA GLY A 631 -42.64 24.63 -41.95
C GLY A 631 -41.61 23.60 -42.41
N MET A 632 -40.72 24.04 -43.30
CA MET A 632 -39.60 23.26 -43.83
C MET A 632 -38.53 23.03 -42.75
N LEU A 633 -37.65 22.05 -42.93
CA LEU A 633 -36.56 21.73 -41.99
C LEU A 633 -35.74 22.97 -41.58
N ALA A 634 -35.45 23.85 -42.54
CA ALA A 634 -34.71 25.10 -42.32
C ALA A 634 -35.41 26.10 -41.37
N GLN A 635 -36.70 25.93 -41.11
CA GLN A 635 -37.53 26.80 -40.28
C GLN A 635 -37.74 26.23 -38.86
N LYS A 636 -37.31 24.98 -38.61
CA LYS A 636 -37.52 24.26 -37.35
C LYS A 636 -36.34 24.37 -36.36
N TYR A 637 -35.56 25.44 -36.47
CA TYR A 637 -34.42 25.72 -35.59
C TYR A 637 -34.76 26.78 -34.54
N LEU A 638 -34.43 26.51 -33.29
CA LEU A 638 -34.61 27.44 -32.17
C LEU A 638 -33.25 27.97 -31.71
N PRO A 639 -33.02 29.30 -31.68
CA PRO A 639 -31.79 29.83 -31.13
C PRO A 639 -31.70 29.48 -29.64
N ILE A 640 -30.51 29.08 -29.18
CA ILE A 640 -30.28 28.87 -27.76
C ILE A 640 -30.45 30.22 -27.04
N PRO A 641 -31.31 30.33 -26.01
CA PRO A 641 -31.67 31.62 -25.43
C PRO A 641 -30.57 32.20 -24.54
N ASN A 642 -29.75 31.37 -23.90
CA ASN A 642 -28.61 31.75 -23.07
C ASN A 642 -27.62 30.58 -22.88
N MET A 643 -26.39 30.86 -22.46
CA MET A 643 -25.33 29.85 -22.32
C MET A 643 -25.55 28.83 -21.18
N HIS A 644 -26.46 29.11 -20.25
CA HIS A 644 -26.86 28.18 -19.18
C HIS A 644 -27.92 27.15 -19.63
N THR A 645 -28.39 27.23 -20.88
CA THR A 645 -29.32 26.24 -21.45
C THR A 645 -28.68 24.86 -21.45
N LEU A 646 -29.45 23.86 -21.00
CA LEU A 646 -29.06 22.46 -20.99
C LEU A 646 -29.87 21.68 -22.02
N LEU A 647 -29.19 20.85 -22.82
CA LEU A 647 -29.83 19.88 -23.69
C LEU A 647 -29.72 18.47 -23.10
N PRO A 648 -30.76 17.62 -23.23
CA PRO A 648 -30.65 16.20 -22.93
C PRO A 648 -29.56 15.53 -23.79
N VAL A 649 -28.85 14.57 -23.19
CA VAL A 649 -27.89 13.72 -23.91
C VAL A 649 -28.59 13.00 -25.07
N GLY A 650 -27.88 12.83 -26.18
CA GLY A 650 -28.42 12.24 -27.40
C GLY A 650 -29.28 13.18 -28.26
N ARG A 651 -29.52 14.43 -27.83
CA ARG A 651 -29.95 15.52 -28.73
C ARG A 651 -28.74 16.19 -29.35
N GLY A 652 -28.82 16.54 -30.63
CA GLY A 652 -27.79 17.32 -31.31
C GLY A 652 -28.11 18.82 -31.31
N PHE A 653 -27.14 19.63 -31.72
CA PHE A 653 -27.28 21.07 -31.90
C PHE A 653 -26.52 21.55 -33.14
N PHE A 654 -26.87 22.75 -33.60
CA PHE A 654 -26.20 23.46 -34.68
C PHE A 654 -25.26 24.51 -34.09
N LEU A 655 -24.01 24.47 -34.54
CA LEU A 655 -22.99 25.48 -34.23
C LEU A 655 -22.53 26.15 -35.52
N PHE A 656 -22.59 27.47 -35.57
CA PHE A 656 -21.92 28.24 -36.61
C PHE A 656 -20.43 28.40 -36.25
N SER A 657 -19.58 27.58 -36.85
CA SER A 657 -18.15 27.59 -36.62
C SER A 657 -17.48 28.72 -37.39
N ARG A 658 -16.65 29.50 -36.69
CA ARG A 658 -15.93 30.67 -37.21
C ARG A 658 -14.41 30.54 -37.14
N GLY A 659 -13.92 29.39 -36.66
CA GLY A 659 -12.50 29.11 -36.44
C GLY A 659 -12.11 29.15 -34.96
N ASP A 660 -10.85 28.85 -34.71
CA ASP A 660 -10.26 28.89 -33.37
C ASP A 660 -10.30 30.31 -32.80
N ARG A 661 -10.86 30.49 -31.60
CA ARG A 661 -10.91 31.80 -30.93
C ARG A 661 -9.57 32.23 -30.33
N THR A 662 -8.61 31.32 -30.22
CA THR A 662 -7.31 31.55 -29.55
C THR A 662 -6.26 32.15 -30.48
N VAL A 663 -6.51 32.20 -31.79
CA VAL A 663 -5.57 32.81 -32.74
C VAL A 663 -5.45 34.33 -32.53
N PRO A 664 -4.26 34.92 -32.70
CA PRO A 664 -4.08 36.36 -32.51
C PRO A 664 -5.03 37.20 -33.37
N GLY A 665 -5.76 38.14 -32.75
CA GLY A 665 -6.71 39.00 -33.45
C GLY A 665 -8.04 38.36 -33.84
N ALA A 666 -8.31 37.12 -33.40
CA ALA A 666 -9.51 36.36 -33.76
C ALA A 666 -10.82 37.14 -33.59
N TYR A 667 -10.97 37.91 -32.50
CA TYR A 667 -12.18 38.70 -32.28
C TYR A 667 -12.46 39.69 -33.42
N SER A 668 -11.45 40.49 -33.81
CA SER A 668 -11.59 41.45 -34.90
C SER A 668 -11.88 40.75 -36.23
N GLN A 669 -11.15 39.68 -36.53
CA GLN A 669 -11.17 39.01 -37.85
C GLN A 669 -12.32 38.02 -38.02
N GLN A 670 -12.90 37.49 -36.94
CA GLN A 670 -13.97 36.50 -36.99
C GLN A 670 -15.34 37.09 -36.59
N ILE A 671 -15.37 38.19 -35.82
CA ILE A 671 -16.62 38.76 -35.27
C ILE A 671 -16.89 40.18 -35.78
N GLN A 672 -15.90 41.07 -35.74
CA GLN A 672 -16.15 42.51 -35.84
C GLN A 672 -16.03 43.09 -37.25
N ASN A 673 -14.92 42.82 -37.95
CA ASN A 673 -14.54 43.59 -39.14
C ASN A 673 -14.45 42.67 -40.38
N PRO A 674 -15.25 42.91 -41.44
CA PRO A 674 -15.09 42.21 -42.72
C PRO A 674 -13.88 42.74 -43.52
N PRO A 675 -13.29 41.95 -44.44
CA PRO A 675 -13.63 40.55 -44.74
C PRO A 675 -13.22 39.63 -43.57
N PHE A 676 -14.12 38.73 -43.19
CA PHE A 676 -13.85 37.78 -42.11
C PHE A 676 -12.82 36.73 -42.54
N SER A 677 -11.97 36.29 -41.60
CA SER A 677 -11.00 35.24 -41.86
C SER A 677 -11.68 33.90 -42.17
N SER A 678 -11.05 33.09 -43.02
CA SER A 678 -11.43 31.68 -43.16
C SER A 678 -11.23 30.96 -41.82
N ALA A 679 -12.10 29.99 -41.54
CA ALA A 679 -12.04 29.25 -40.27
C ALA A 679 -11.01 28.12 -40.37
N ASP A 680 -9.91 28.17 -39.63
CA ASP A 680 -8.98 27.04 -39.46
C ASP A 680 -9.59 25.93 -38.59
N SER A 681 -9.01 24.73 -38.67
CA SER A 681 -9.39 23.61 -37.81
C SER A 681 -9.00 23.88 -36.35
N TYR A 682 -9.78 23.36 -35.40
CA TYR A 682 -9.49 23.52 -33.97
C TYR A 682 -9.96 22.32 -33.15
N ILE A 683 -9.47 22.24 -31.91
CA ILE A 683 -9.90 21.25 -30.94
C ILE A 683 -10.89 21.89 -29.97
N MET A 684 -12.01 21.21 -29.79
CA MET A 684 -13.02 21.56 -28.81
C MET A 684 -12.94 20.60 -27.63
N THR A 685 -12.84 21.11 -26.41
CA THR A 685 -12.72 20.27 -25.20
C THR A 685 -13.97 20.37 -24.35
N TYR A 686 -14.73 19.29 -24.26
CA TYR A 686 -15.85 19.15 -23.34
C TYR A 686 -15.40 18.71 -21.96
N THR A 687 -16.12 19.12 -20.91
CA THR A 687 -15.90 18.68 -19.53
C THR A 687 -17.20 18.13 -18.95
N GLY A 688 -17.16 16.90 -18.44
CA GLY A 688 -18.30 16.23 -17.83
C GLY A 688 -18.08 14.73 -17.71
N ARG A 689 -19.09 13.98 -17.27
CA ARG A 689 -19.02 12.53 -17.10
C ARG A 689 -19.20 11.82 -18.43
N LEU A 690 -18.53 10.68 -18.61
CA LEU A 690 -18.80 9.79 -19.74
C LEU A 690 -20.14 9.08 -19.54
N PHE A 691 -20.93 8.98 -20.60
CA PHE A 691 -22.15 8.17 -20.60
C PHE A 691 -21.81 6.72 -20.96
N THR A 692 -22.30 5.78 -20.15
CA THR A 692 -22.25 4.33 -20.39
C THR A 692 -23.65 3.73 -20.20
N GLY A 693 -23.97 2.71 -20.99
CA GLY A 693 -25.22 1.98 -20.88
C GLY A 693 -26.26 2.33 -21.94
N ARG A 694 -27.54 2.30 -21.57
CA ARG A 694 -28.67 2.37 -22.50
C ARG A 694 -29.36 3.72 -22.45
N LEU A 695 -29.56 4.35 -23.61
CA LEU A 695 -30.32 5.60 -23.76
C LEU A 695 -31.46 5.40 -24.76
N THR A 696 -32.69 5.59 -24.29
CA THR A 696 -33.90 5.56 -25.13
C THR A 696 -34.38 6.99 -25.40
N ILE A 697 -34.60 7.34 -26.67
CA ILE A 697 -35.08 8.65 -27.09
C ILE A 697 -36.36 8.49 -27.92
N THR A 698 -37.42 9.16 -27.48
CA THR A 698 -38.62 9.35 -28.31
C THR A 698 -38.41 10.52 -29.27
N VAL A 699 -38.74 10.28 -30.53
CA VAL A 699 -38.71 11.25 -31.62
C VAL A 699 -40.09 11.39 -32.21
N TYR A 700 -40.39 12.55 -32.80
CA TYR A 700 -41.76 12.93 -33.13
C TYR A 700 -41.95 13.21 -34.62
N ASN A 701 -43.20 13.12 -35.07
CA ASN A 701 -43.63 13.56 -36.38
C ASN A 701 -44.98 14.25 -36.24
N GLU A 702 -45.03 15.52 -36.63
CA GLU A 702 -46.28 16.27 -36.68
C GLU A 702 -47.21 15.74 -37.79
N ASP A 703 -46.64 15.12 -38.82
CA ASP A 703 -47.33 14.45 -39.94
C ASP A 703 -48.38 15.37 -40.58
N ARG A 704 -47.99 16.63 -40.85
CA ARG A 704 -48.79 17.67 -41.50
C ARG A 704 -48.58 17.69 -43.02
N GLY A 705 -47.76 16.78 -43.56
CA GLY A 705 -47.41 16.69 -44.98
C GLY A 705 -46.39 17.75 -45.43
N GLN A 706 -45.72 18.43 -44.51
CA GLN A 706 -44.71 19.45 -44.83
C GLN A 706 -43.34 18.81 -45.03
N GLU A 707 -42.46 19.44 -45.82
CA GLU A 707 -41.13 18.91 -46.15
C GLU A 707 -40.28 18.60 -44.90
N GLY A 708 -40.40 19.43 -43.86
CA GLY A 708 -39.69 19.25 -42.58
C GLY A 708 -40.34 18.26 -41.62
N ASP A 709 -41.44 17.60 -41.99
CA ASP A 709 -42.12 16.68 -41.08
C ASP A 709 -41.34 15.39 -40.83
N GLY A 710 -41.32 14.97 -39.56
CA GLY A 710 -40.66 13.75 -39.07
C GLY A 710 -39.16 13.87 -38.81
N PHE A 711 -38.49 14.96 -39.24
CA PHE A 711 -37.06 15.12 -39.01
C PHE A 711 -36.74 15.43 -37.55
N ASN A 712 -35.76 14.72 -37.00
CA ASN A 712 -35.32 14.94 -35.63
C ASN A 712 -33.79 15.01 -35.59
N LEU A 713 -33.25 16.07 -34.98
CA LEU A 713 -31.82 16.21 -34.74
C LEU A 713 -31.43 15.41 -33.50
N LEU A 714 -30.64 14.37 -33.71
CA LEU A 714 -30.03 13.58 -32.67
C LEU A 714 -28.53 13.85 -32.60
N GLY A 715 -27.93 13.41 -31.51
CA GLY A 715 -26.50 13.48 -31.28
C GLY A 715 -25.99 12.11 -30.86
N ASN A 716 -24.75 11.79 -31.24
CA ASN A 716 -24.08 10.64 -30.66
C ASN A 716 -23.88 10.90 -29.15
N PRO A 717 -24.46 10.07 -28.24
CA PRO A 717 -24.39 10.29 -26.80
C PRO A 717 -23.07 9.80 -26.17
N TYR A 718 -22.26 9.05 -26.90
CA TYR A 718 -21.04 8.43 -26.37
C TYR A 718 -19.79 9.21 -26.76
N ALA A 719 -18.77 9.14 -25.89
CA ALA A 719 -17.39 9.43 -26.26
C ALA A 719 -16.77 8.28 -27.08
N ALA A 720 -17.47 7.82 -28.11
CA ALA A 720 -17.04 6.78 -29.03
C ALA A 720 -17.85 6.89 -30.32
N SER A 721 -17.24 6.55 -31.45
CA SER A 721 -17.99 6.42 -32.70
C SER A 721 -19.00 5.27 -32.61
N ILE A 722 -20.17 5.44 -33.22
CA ILE A 722 -21.22 4.41 -33.27
C ILE A 722 -21.55 4.02 -34.71
N ARG A 723 -22.05 2.79 -34.91
CA ARG A 723 -22.53 2.31 -36.23
C ARG A 723 -24.03 2.51 -36.37
N TRP A 724 -24.45 3.03 -37.52
CA TRP A 724 -25.86 3.27 -37.82
C TRP A 724 -26.70 2.00 -37.72
N GLY A 725 -26.24 0.89 -38.30
CA GLY A 725 -26.96 -0.39 -38.32
C GLY A 725 -27.20 -0.99 -36.92
N SER A 726 -26.30 -0.72 -35.97
CA SER A 726 -26.37 -1.25 -34.60
C SER A 726 -27.34 -0.50 -33.68
N ILE A 727 -27.84 0.66 -34.09
CA ILE A 727 -28.83 1.43 -33.30
C ILE A 727 -30.20 0.78 -33.46
N TYR A 728 -30.93 0.53 -32.37
CA TYR A 728 -32.31 0.04 -32.47
C TYR A 728 -33.26 1.20 -32.82
N LYS A 729 -34.22 0.92 -33.71
CA LYS A 729 -35.10 1.91 -34.31
C LYS A 729 -36.52 1.36 -34.41
N GLU A 730 -37.51 2.16 -34.02
CA GLU A 730 -38.93 1.87 -34.18
C GLU A 730 -39.63 3.05 -34.87
N ASN A 731 -40.36 2.78 -35.95
CA ASN A 731 -41.04 3.79 -36.80
C ASN A 731 -40.11 4.86 -37.39
N ILE A 732 -38.83 4.53 -37.61
CA ILE A 732 -37.82 5.42 -38.21
C ILE A 732 -37.45 4.93 -39.60
N GLY A 733 -37.24 5.85 -40.53
CA GLY A 733 -36.72 5.55 -41.86
C GLY A 733 -35.30 4.97 -41.84
N PRO A 734 -34.86 4.29 -42.92
CA PRO A 734 -33.58 3.60 -42.96
C PRO A 734 -32.37 4.54 -43.10
N TYR A 735 -32.62 5.82 -43.41
CA TYR A 735 -31.57 6.78 -43.72
C TYR A 735 -31.10 7.54 -42.48
N VAL A 736 -29.80 7.83 -42.46
CA VAL A 736 -29.16 8.83 -41.59
C VAL A 736 -28.60 9.96 -42.44
N TRP A 737 -28.73 11.19 -41.94
CA TRP A 737 -28.25 12.41 -42.60
C TRP A 737 -27.13 13.01 -41.77
N LEU A 738 -25.90 12.90 -42.27
CA LEU A 738 -24.70 13.46 -41.68
C LEU A 738 -24.33 14.74 -42.42
N TYR A 739 -24.07 15.82 -41.68
CA TYR A 739 -23.73 17.10 -42.30
C TYR A 739 -22.27 17.12 -42.76
N ASP A 740 -22.06 17.41 -44.04
CA ASP A 740 -20.75 17.62 -44.63
C ASP A 740 -20.46 19.14 -44.67
N PRO A 741 -19.57 19.64 -43.78
CA PRO A 741 -19.26 21.06 -43.71
C PRO A 741 -18.43 21.57 -44.89
N LEU A 742 -17.76 20.70 -45.66
CA LEU A 742 -16.99 21.11 -46.83
C LEU A 742 -17.93 21.53 -47.97
N ASN A 743 -18.96 20.72 -48.20
CA ASN A 743 -19.93 20.91 -49.28
C ASN A 743 -21.21 21.65 -48.85
N ALA A 744 -21.34 21.97 -47.56
CA ALA A 744 -22.52 22.57 -46.95
C ALA A 744 -23.82 21.79 -47.25
N SER A 745 -23.70 20.47 -47.31
CA SER A 745 -24.77 19.54 -47.71
C SER A 745 -24.89 18.38 -46.71
N TYR A 746 -25.88 17.52 -46.91
CA TYR A 746 -26.00 16.29 -46.14
C TYR A 746 -25.50 15.11 -46.95
N LYS A 747 -24.61 14.32 -46.37
CA LYS A 747 -24.38 12.94 -46.76
C LYS A 747 -25.53 12.10 -46.22
N VAL A 748 -26.30 11.50 -47.11
CA VAL A 748 -27.41 10.59 -46.77
C VAL A 748 -26.95 9.16 -46.98
N SER A 749 -27.16 8.30 -45.99
CA SER A 749 -26.72 6.91 -46.04
C SER A 749 -27.77 6.01 -45.40
N ASP A 750 -28.05 4.86 -46.00
CA ASP A 750 -28.75 3.72 -45.40
C ASP A 750 -27.81 2.54 -45.14
N ASP A 751 -26.50 2.74 -45.35
CA ASP A 751 -25.49 1.72 -45.10
C ASP A 751 -25.45 1.38 -43.60
N PRO A 752 -25.68 0.11 -43.20
CA PRO A 752 -25.58 -0.30 -41.81
C PRO A 752 -24.19 -0.04 -41.20
N ASP A 753 -23.14 0.02 -42.01
CA ASP A 753 -21.77 0.29 -41.57
C ASP A 753 -21.42 1.79 -41.50
N GLU A 754 -22.35 2.70 -41.80
CA GLU A 754 -22.14 4.14 -41.67
C GLU A 754 -21.76 4.49 -40.21
N VAL A 755 -20.60 5.13 -40.06
CA VAL A 755 -20.05 5.51 -38.74
C VAL A 755 -20.43 6.93 -38.39
N ILE A 756 -21.00 7.11 -37.21
CA ILE A 756 -21.33 8.41 -36.63
C ILE A 756 -20.27 8.73 -35.57
N PRO A 757 -19.37 9.71 -35.80
CA PRO A 757 -18.30 10.02 -34.87
C PRO A 757 -18.80 10.51 -33.50
N ALA A 758 -17.95 10.38 -32.48
CA ALA A 758 -18.19 10.98 -31.17
C ALA A 758 -18.30 12.52 -31.28
N GLY A 759 -19.29 13.12 -30.60
CA GLY A 759 -19.53 14.56 -30.64
C GLY A 759 -20.20 15.08 -31.92
N SER A 760 -20.66 14.20 -32.81
CA SER A 760 -21.39 14.57 -34.03
C SER A 760 -22.91 14.53 -33.83
N GLY A 761 -23.59 15.52 -34.42
CA GLY A 761 -25.04 15.53 -34.60
C GLY A 761 -25.45 14.94 -35.95
N PHE A 762 -26.64 14.36 -36.02
CA PHE A 762 -27.18 13.76 -37.24
C PHE A 762 -28.70 13.83 -37.26
N PHE A 763 -29.28 13.89 -38.46
CA PHE A 763 -30.73 13.81 -38.61
C PHE A 763 -31.18 12.38 -38.87
N ILE A 764 -32.38 12.10 -38.39
CA ILE A 764 -33.20 10.94 -38.77
C ILE A 764 -34.61 11.41 -39.09
N LYS A 765 -35.42 10.55 -39.71
CA LYS A 765 -36.81 10.83 -40.02
C LYS A 765 -37.74 9.75 -39.49
N VAL A 766 -38.74 10.15 -38.69
CA VAL A 766 -39.88 9.29 -38.32
C VAL A 766 -40.75 9.05 -39.57
N LEU A 767 -41.18 7.81 -39.78
CA LEU A 767 -41.95 7.40 -40.95
C LEU A 767 -43.30 8.14 -41.02
N ASN A 768 -43.75 8.42 -42.24
CA ASN A 768 -45.08 9.00 -42.49
C ASN A 768 -46.17 8.06 -41.95
N GLY A 769 -47.25 8.63 -41.41
CA GLY A 769 -48.35 7.87 -40.79
C GLY A 769 -48.12 7.46 -39.33
N PHE A 770 -46.93 7.71 -38.78
CA PHE A 770 -46.64 7.59 -37.35
C PHE A 770 -46.43 8.97 -36.74
N LYS A 771 -46.97 9.21 -35.55
CA LYS A 771 -46.77 10.47 -34.80
C LYS A 771 -45.50 10.47 -33.94
N SER A 772 -44.92 9.30 -33.70
CA SER A 772 -43.69 9.15 -32.94
C SER A 772 -42.92 7.90 -33.36
N GLY A 773 -41.63 7.89 -33.03
CA GLY A 773 -40.76 6.73 -33.12
C GLY A 773 -39.81 6.67 -31.94
N VAL A 774 -39.03 5.59 -31.88
CA VAL A 774 -38.09 5.34 -30.79
C VAL A 774 -36.71 5.03 -31.37
N ILE A 775 -35.69 5.63 -30.76
CA ILE A 775 -34.29 5.30 -30.98
C ILE A 775 -33.72 4.80 -29.66
N VAL A 776 -32.95 3.72 -29.70
CA VAL A 776 -32.22 3.21 -28.54
C VAL A 776 -30.74 3.08 -28.88
N PHE A 777 -29.92 3.79 -28.11
CA PHE A 777 -28.49 3.61 -28.05
C PHE A 777 -28.14 2.61 -26.95
N ASN A 778 -27.27 1.65 -27.25
CA ASN A 778 -26.69 0.69 -26.30
C ASN A 778 -25.16 0.66 -26.49
N GLU A 779 -24.45 -0.02 -25.60
CA GLU A 779 -22.99 -0.22 -25.69
C GLU A 779 -22.59 -0.89 -27.02
N ASP A 780 -23.37 -1.87 -27.51
CA ASP A 780 -23.15 -2.56 -28.79
C ASP A 780 -23.24 -1.66 -30.03
N CYS A 781 -23.77 -0.43 -29.88
CA CYS A 781 -23.77 0.54 -30.97
C CYS A 781 -22.37 1.10 -31.24
N LYS A 782 -21.47 1.09 -30.25
CA LYS A 782 -20.11 1.62 -30.37
C LYS A 782 -19.29 0.74 -31.33
N VAL A 783 -18.44 1.36 -32.15
CA VAL A 783 -17.49 0.60 -32.98
C VAL A 783 -16.54 -0.20 -32.09
N ASN A 784 -16.16 -1.40 -32.54
CA ASN A 784 -15.18 -2.20 -31.82
C ASN A 784 -13.76 -1.68 -32.12
N TYR A 785 -12.99 -1.43 -31.08
CA TYR A 785 -11.61 -0.96 -31.16
C TYR A 785 -10.73 -2.18 -30.84
N ARG A 786 -10.38 -2.96 -31.88
CA ARG A 786 -9.44 -4.09 -31.80
C ARG A 786 -8.07 -3.69 -32.31
#